data_AF-A0A352T0T7-F1
#
_entry.id   AF-A0A352T0T7-F1
#
_cell.length_a   1.000
_cell.length_b   1.000
_cell.length_c   1.000
_cell.angle_alpha   90.00
_cell.angle_beta   90.00
_cell.angle_gamma   90.00
#
_symmetry.space_group_name_H-M   'P 1'
#
loop_
_entity.id
_entity.type
_entity.pdbx_description
1 polymer ?
#
loop_
_entity_poly.entity_id
_entity_poly.type
_entity_poly.pdbx_seq_one_letter_code
_entity_poly.pdbx_strand_id
1 'polypeptide(L)'
;MHKKANQQKRYYFSDSLRRQLDQIAFYPLTIVEAPSGFGKTTAIIEYLKRKLSEDADEYWYTCMGEPAVISWKGICGLFSNIDFGLAANLENIHMPTMDTLFYVKEYLSGIDCRKETFLVIDNFQLADCNVRRELINIFSMHGNQSLHVIFITQKIRDKRSSTTHNNNIHSINASDFLLDAEGTANLFRIEGIRLTDDELENVFMSTGGWISAIKLQIINYMRSGTFNFTFDIERLVENAIWNNLSAEEKDLLISVSVMESFTAPQAAVMIDWDVLPDSLEELLKTNDFIQYHPDAQIYSIHSIVRNYLQNRFSNHCSEEYKREVLYRAGKSYASISQYCQAAKFFFKVGDFNAILAMPFSREYFDNQKEKYQPEFIELLINECPEDIMCKHPSTMLELGYMTLACGQYEAYEKLCLLLQRAIENRSICEEEMRRIKGEFILMKSMGDFNDISKMIEGQKIAFGVLGGSSGMIKYGTASWLFSSPSSLDMFWREPGELENILGQIDEGEVLYRSIGIQGVGPVSIMRAEAMLMRGEEDEAEILCHKALYSARGTSHIGICICAELMFARIAILRGDANKYLTAVNNIKNYKKESTNLYLKNMADLCLSVISLILGVNEGVAPWIMDIESMKKVLYAPVVPHAQILYMKILLMERRYNEFYGISSFFSDTYNNENEKIKYAMTKLYNLKYLAIAKLNDGNHSEAQEYLNHALNIALPDKVYLPLAQQINSLHPLLESAKASVTDKKGFRDLIALGKRQAKGVAAIKKAVLSYSSPLTPREREVAALARDRFSAREIADKLYISETTV
;
A
#
# COMPACT_ATOMS: atom_id res chain seq x y z
N MET A 1 41.13 -4.16 -37.03
CA MET A 1 41.58 -3.46 -35.80
C MET A 1 41.52 -1.96 -36.03
N HIS A 2 40.42 -1.30 -35.69
CA HIS A 2 40.38 0.15 -35.47
C HIS A 2 40.14 0.39 -33.98
N LYS A 3 41.11 1.03 -33.33
CA LYS A 3 41.00 1.53 -31.96
C LYS A 3 39.81 2.48 -31.88
N LYS A 4 38.66 2.04 -31.36
CA LYS A 4 37.66 2.94 -30.78
C LYS A 4 38.25 3.45 -29.46
N ALA A 5 39.04 4.52 -29.55
CA ALA A 5 39.40 5.31 -28.40
C ALA A 5 38.12 5.84 -27.76
N ASN A 6 38.10 5.84 -26.44
CA ASN A 6 37.05 6.31 -25.54
C ASN A 6 36.67 7.77 -25.89
N GLN A 7 35.79 8.00 -26.87
CA GLN A 7 35.25 9.31 -27.18
C GLN A 7 34.20 9.63 -26.11
N GLN A 8 34.51 10.57 -25.23
CA GLN A 8 33.53 11.23 -24.38
C GLN A 8 32.36 11.70 -25.27
N LYS A 9 31.14 11.17 -25.05
CA LYS A 9 29.93 11.60 -25.77
C LYS A 9 29.78 13.12 -25.60
N ARG A 10 29.79 13.88 -26.70
CA ARG A 10 29.64 15.34 -26.68
C ARG A 10 28.17 15.71 -26.86
N TYR A 11 27.57 16.33 -25.85
CA TYR A 11 26.18 16.78 -25.90
C TYR A 11 26.07 18.26 -26.32
N TYR A 12 25.16 18.55 -27.24
CA TYR A 12 24.81 19.91 -27.65
C TYR A 12 23.50 20.35 -26.98
N PHE A 13 23.52 21.55 -26.39
CA PHE A 13 22.34 22.24 -25.86
C PHE A 13 22.32 23.66 -26.42
N SER A 14 21.17 24.10 -26.93
CA SER A 14 20.95 25.45 -27.44
C SER A 14 21.13 26.51 -26.34
N ASP A 15 21.47 27.74 -26.71
CA ASP A 15 21.61 28.83 -25.74
C ASP A 15 20.29 29.17 -25.04
N SER A 16 19.16 28.90 -25.69
CA SER A 16 17.84 29.01 -25.07
C SER A 16 17.68 27.97 -23.96
N LEU A 17 17.95 26.69 -24.24
CA LEU A 17 17.83 25.62 -23.26
C LEU A 17 18.81 25.81 -22.10
N ARG A 18 20.06 26.21 -22.38
CA ARG A 18 21.05 26.51 -21.33
C ARG A 18 20.55 27.58 -20.37
N ARG A 19 20.01 28.69 -20.89
CA ARG A 19 19.41 29.74 -20.07
C ARG A 19 18.28 29.21 -19.19
N GLN A 20 17.44 28.32 -19.70
CA GLN A 20 16.36 27.70 -18.91
C GLN A 20 16.88 26.73 -17.84
N LEU A 21 17.92 25.95 -18.16
CA LEU A 21 18.57 25.04 -17.20
C LEU A 21 19.29 25.82 -16.09
N ASP A 22 19.94 26.92 -16.42
CA ASP A 22 20.63 27.79 -15.45
C ASP A 22 19.66 28.43 -14.44
N GLN A 23 18.36 28.48 -14.74
CA GLN A 23 17.35 28.95 -13.78
C GLN A 23 17.04 27.93 -12.67
N ILE A 24 17.35 26.64 -12.84
CA ILE A 24 16.94 25.57 -11.92
C ILE A 24 17.36 25.86 -10.47
N ALA A 25 18.59 26.37 -10.26
CA ALA A 25 19.12 26.66 -8.94
C ALA A 25 18.48 27.90 -8.26
N PHE A 26 17.63 28.65 -8.94
CA PHE A 26 16.96 29.83 -8.38
C PHE A 26 15.51 29.56 -7.97
N TYR A 27 15.02 28.35 -8.19
CA TYR A 27 13.65 27.97 -7.87
C TYR A 27 13.62 26.76 -6.93
N PRO A 28 12.65 26.70 -6.00
CA PRO A 28 12.50 25.53 -5.12
C PRO A 28 12.08 24.29 -5.90
N LEU A 29 11.36 24.47 -7.02
CA LEU A 29 10.96 23.38 -7.90
C LEU A 29 11.05 23.77 -9.38
N THR A 30 11.56 22.84 -10.19
CA THR A 30 11.49 22.91 -11.65
C THR A 30 10.68 21.74 -12.21
N ILE A 31 9.75 22.03 -13.13
CA ILE A 31 9.08 21.03 -13.95
C ILE A 31 9.68 21.06 -15.35
N VAL A 32 10.15 19.91 -15.80
CA VAL A 32 10.62 19.67 -17.16
C VAL A 32 9.56 18.85 -17.89
N GLU A 33 8.65 19.55 -18.59
CA GLU A 33 7.48 18.95 -19.25
C GLU A 33 7.64 19.00 -20.77
N ALA A 34 7.92 17.85 -21.38
CA ALA A 34 7.98 17.70 -22.83
C ALA A 34 7.61 16.27 -23.25
N PRO A 35 7.15 16.05 -24.49
CA PRO A 35 6.92 14.70 -25.00
C PRO A 35 8.15 13.79 -24.91
N SER A 36 7.94 12.51 -25.15
CA SER A 36 9.01 11.52 -25.21
C SER A 36 10.08 11.92 -26.26
N GLY A 37 11.35 11.68 -25.95
CA GLY A 37 12.47 11.92 -26.88
C GLY A 37 12.91 13.36 -27.07
N PHE A 38 12.42 14.30 -26.27
CA PHE A 38 12.91 15.69 -26.29
C PHE A 38 14.25 15.88 -25.56
N GLY A 39 14.86 14.81 -25.04
CA GLY A 39 16.18 14.88 -24.38
C GLY A 39 16.16 15.42 -22.94
N LYS A 40 14.99 15.41 -22.28
CA LYS A 40 14.80 15.94 -20.91
C LYS A 40 15.79 15.35 -19.89
N THR A 41 15.77 14.02 -19.72
CA THR A 41 16.64 13.29 -18.79
C THR A 41 18.12 13.60 -19.05
N THR A 42 18.53 13.54 -20.32
CA THR A 42 19.92 13.86 -20.71
C THR A 42 20.30 15.31 -20.40
N ALA A 43 19.41 16.26 -20.63
CA ALA A 43 19.68 17.67 -20.34
C ALA A 43 19.87 17.94 -18.84
N ILE A 44 19.06 17.32 -17.99
CA ILE A 44 19.20 17.45 -16.53
C ILE A 44 20.46 16.76 -16.03
N ILE A 45 20.76 15.54 -16.49
CA ILE A 45 22.01 14.84 -16.13
C ILE A 45 23.23 15.70 -16.47
N GLU A 46 23.29 16.24 -17.69
CA GLU A 46 24.45 17.04 -18.12
C GLU A 46 24.50 18.44 -17.49
N TYR A 47 23.34 19.01 -17.15
CA TYR A 47 23.28 20.22 -16.33
C TYR A 47 23.88 19.97 -14.95
N LEU A 48 23.40 18.93 -14.25
CA LEU A 48 23.88 18.61 -12.90
C LEU A 48 25.38 18.29 -12.90
N LYS A 49 25.89 17.48 -13.83
CA LYS A 49 27.34 17.23 -13.97
C LYS A 49 28.19 18.49 -14.14
N ARG A 50 27.66 19.55 -14.74
CA ARG A 50 28.38 20.83 -14.95
C ARG A 50 28.25 21.77 -13.75
N LYS A 51 27.12 21.74 -13.07
CA LYS A 51 26.76 22.67 -12.00
C LYS A 51 27.18 22.16 -10.61
N LEU A 52 27.23 20.85 -10.42
CA LEU A 52 27.74 20.21 -9.20
C LEU A 52 29.24 20.49 -9.07
N SER A 53 29.56 21.46 -8.22
CA SER A 53 30.89 21.52 -7.58
C SER A 53 31.03 20.36 -6.57
N GLU A 54 32.22 20.15 -5.99
CA GLU A 54 32.41 19.15 -4.91
C GLU A 54 31.45 19.36 -3.70
N ASP A 55 30.82 20.54 -3.60
CA ASP A 55 30.01 20.98 -2.47
C ASP A 55 28.47 20.89 -2.68
N ALA A 56 27.97 20.22 -3.72
CA ALA A 56 26.53 19.99 -3.93
C ALA A 56 26.17 18.50 -4.05
N ASP A 57 24.97 18.11 -3.58
CA ASP A 57 24.49 16.72 -3.62
C ASP A 57 23.39 16.52 -4.67
N GLU A 58 23.39 15.34 -5.29
CA GLU A 58 22.41 14.90 -6.29
C GLU A 58 21.82 13.56 -5.86
N TYR A 59 20.49 13.46 -5.86
CA TYR A 59 19.78 12.20 -5.67
C TYR A 59 18.75 12.02 -6.77
N TRP A 60 18.72 10.83 -7.37
CA TRP A 60 17.93 10.54 -8.57
C TRP A 60 17.01 9.35 -8.36
N TYR A 61 15.75 9.51 -8.74
CA TYR A 61 14.77 8.43 -8.77
C TYR A 61 14.03 8.42 -10.11
N THR A 62 13.92 7.27 -10.75
CA THR A 62 13.18 7.12 -12.01
C THR A 62 11.96 6.24 -11.79
N CYS A 63 10.78 6.75 -12.13
CA CYS A 63 9.55 5.96 -12.15
C CYS A 63 9.52 5.05 -13.38
N MET A 64 9.27 3.76 -13.18
CA MET A 64 9.35 2.68 -14.18
C MET A 64 8.00 1.99 -14.40
N GLY A 65 6.90 2.59 -13.91
CA GLY A 65 5.56 1.99 -13.96
C GLY A 65 5.29 0.98 -12.85
N GLU A 66 6.14 0.97 -11.82
CA GLU A 66 5.91 0.22 -10.59
C GLU A 66 4.64 0.69 -9.85
N PRO A 67 4.04 -0.16 -9.00
CA PRO A 67 2.89 0.22 -8.18
C PRO A 67 3.12 1.49 -7.35
N ALA A 68 2.05 2.22 -7.05
CA ALA A 68 2.04 3.47 -6.29
C ALA A 68 2.92 3.47 -5.02
N VAL A 69 2.89 2.37 -4.26
CA VAL A 69 3.67 2.21 -3.03
C VAL A 69 5.17 2.21 -3.30
N ILE A 70 5.61 1.54 -4.37
CA ILE A 70 7.04 1.45 -4.71
C ILE A 70 7.52 2.78 -5.29
N SER A 71 6.75 3.39 -6.19
CA SER A 71 7.06 4.69 -6.77
C SER A 71 7.15 5.77 -5.68
N TRP A 72 6.18 5.81 -4.77
CA TRP A 72 6.22 6.74 -3.65
C TRP A 72 7.38 6.49 -2.69
N LYS A 73 7.67 5.22 -2.38
CA LYS A 73 8.82 4.87 -1.54
C LYS A 73 10.14 5.32 -2.16
N GLY A 74 10.30 5.18 -3.48
CA GLY A 74 11.47 5.68 -4.18
C GLY A 74 11.59 7.21 -4.11
N ILE A 75 10.49 7.92 -4.28
CA ILE A 75 10.43 9.39 -4.10
C ILE A 75 10.78 9.77 -2.66
N CYS A 76 10.24 9.09 -1.65
CA CYS A 76 10.58 9.31 -0.23
C CYS A 76 12.07 9.02 0.05
N GLY A 77 12.62 8.00 -0.62
CA GLY A 77 14.03 7.63 -0.55
C GLY A 77 14.97 8.79 -0.92
N LEU A 78 14.57 9.66 -1.85
CA LEU A 78 15.33 10.87 -2.17
C LEU A 78 15.54 11.77 -0.95
N PHE A 79 14.47 12.00 -0.18
CA PHE A 79 14.51 12.84 1.02
C PHE A 79 15.27 12.20 2.17
N SER A 80 15.41 10.87 2.19
CA SER A 80 16.11 10.15 3.26
C SER A 80 17.59 10.52 3.37
N ASN A 81 18.16 11.01 2.27
CA ASN A 81 19.53 11.50 2.23
C ASN A 81 19.71 12.90 2.85
N ILE A 82 18.62 13.66 3.02
CA ILE A 82 18.61 14.98 3.63
C ILE A 82 18.13 14.89 5.08
N ASP A 83 16.95 14.30 5.27
CA ASP A 83 16.29 14.14 6.56
C ASP A 83 15.58 12.78 6.60
N PHE A 84 16.18 11.84 7.34
CA PHE A 84 15.65 10.50 7.52
C PHE A 84 14.28 10.49 8.21
N GLY A 85 14.05 11.41 9.17
CA GLY A 85 12.79 11.51 9.90
C GLY A 85 11.65 11.99 9.00
N LEU A 86 11.91 13.02 8.20
CA LEU A 86 10.98 13.51 7.18
C LEU A 86 10.68 12.45 6.13
N ALA A 87 11.69 11.74 5.63
CA ALA A 87 11.50 10.68 4.66
C ALA A 87 10.63 9.54 5.20
N ALA A 88 10.85 9.13 6.46
CA ALA A 88 10.00 8.15 7.13
C ALA A 88 8.55 8.66 7.31
N ASN A 89 8.37 9.95 7.62
CA ASN A 89 7.05 10.56 7.72
C ASN A 89 6.33 10.62 6.37
N LEU A 90 7.03 10.94 5.29
CA LEU A 90 6.50 10.88 3.92
C LEU A 90 6.16 9.45 3.52
N GLU A 91 7.02 8.47 3.81
CA GLU A 91 6.75 7.05 3.52
C GLU A 91 5.48 6.57 4.25
N ASN A 92 5.25 7.03 5.48
CA ASN A 92 4.05 6.71 6.27
C ASN A 92 2.74 7.29 5.68
N ILE A 93 2.81 8.39 4.91
CA ILE A 93 1.62 8.92 4.21
C ILE A 93 1.17 7.97 3.09
N HIS A 94 2.06 7.11 2.58
CA HIS A 94 1.90 6.38 1.32
C HIS A 94 1.71 7.34 0.13
N MET A 95 1.45 6.81 -1.07
CA MET A 95 1.25 7.64 -2.26
C MET A 95 0.16 8.70 -1.98
N PRO A 96 0.47 10.00 -2.11
CA PRO A 96 -0.47 11.05 -1.73
C PRO A 96 -1.76 11.02 -2.56
N THR A 97 -2.83 11.42 -1.89
CA THR A 97 -4.19 11.65 -2.39
C THR A 97 -4.59 13.07 -2.02
N MET A 98 -5.72 13.58 -2.54
CA MET A 98 -6.16 14.95 -2.24
C MET A 98 -6.23 15.25 -0.74
N ASP A 99 -6.66 14.27 0.05
CA ASP A 99 -6.86 14.41 1.50
C ASP A 99 -5.54 14.39 2.28
N THR A 100 -4.47 13.84 1.71
CA THR A 100 -3.18 13.69 2.38
C THR A 100 -2.13 14.74 1.98
N LEU A 101 -2.38 15.50 0.91
CA LEU A 101 -1.49 16.56 0.43
C LEU A 101 -1.14 17.61 1.47
N PHE A 102 -2.05 17.92 2.40
CA PHE A 102 -1.80 18.85 3.49
C PHE A 102 -0.64 18.39 4.38
N TYR A 103 -0.59 17.10 4.72
CA TYR A 103 0.49 16.54 5.55
C TYR A 103 1.84 16.54 4.81
N VAL A 104 1.82 16.23 3.51
CA VAL A 104 3.02 16.33 2.67
C VAL A 104 3.58 17.75 2.70
N LYS A 105 2.71 18.76 2.58
CA LYS A 105 3.11 20.17 2.67
C LYS A 105 3.72 20.51 4.03
N GLU A 106 3.07 20.08 5.11
CA GLU A 106 3.53 20.33 6.47
C GLU A 106 4.93 19.76 6.69
N TYR A 107 5.15 18.49 6.30
CA TYR A 107 6.48 17.87 6.41
C TYR A 107 7.53 18.55 5.56
N LEU A 108 7.22 18.85 4.30
CA LEU A 108 8.17 19.53 3.41
C LEU A 108 8.51 20.94 3.90
N SER A 109 7.58 21.65 4.53
CA SER A 109 7.84 23.00 5.05
C SER A 109 8.82 23.05 6.23
N GLY A 110 9.09 21.91 6.87
CA GLY A 110 10.02 21.78 7.99
C GLY A 110 11.43 21.32 7.60
N ILE A 111 11.74 21.18 6.31
CA ILE A 111 13.00 20.57 5.87
C ILE A 111 14.22 21.49 6.08
N ASP A 112 15.20 21.04 6.86
CA ASP A 112 16.49 21.72 7.06
C ASP A 112 17.58 21.10 6.15
N CYS A 113 17.59 21.50 4.89
CA CYS A 113 18.66 21.19 3.94
C CYS A 113 19.75 22.27 4.03
N ARG A 114 20.96 21.89 4.45
CA ARG A 114 22.08 22.83 4.69
C ARG A 114 23.04 22.96 3.51
N LYS A 115 23.17 21.89 2.72
CA LYS A 115 24.02 21.80 1.53
C LYS A 115 23.14 21.98 0.29
N GLU A 116 23.66 22.58 -0.78
CA GLU A 116 22.89 22.70 -2.04
C GLU A 116 22.60 21.28 -2.55
N THR A 117 21.31 20.93 -2.70
CA THR A 117 20.87 19.56 -3.02
C THR A 117 19.81 19.56 -4.11
N PHE A 118 20.00 18.68 -5.10
CA PHE A 118 19.09 18.46 -6.22
C PHE A 118 18.41 17.10 -6.09
N LEU A 119 17.08 17.09 -5.99
CA LEU A 119 16.28 15.87 -5.97
C LEU A 119 15.58 15.72 -7.32
N VAL A 120 15.92 14.68 -8.07
CA VAL A 120 15.37 14.43 -9.40
C VAL A 120 14.38 13.28 -9.39
N ILE A 121 13.16 13.54 -9.87
CA ILE A 121 12.09 12.56 -10.05
C ILE A 121 11.83 12.45 -11.55
N ASP A 122 12.39 11.41 -12.17
CA ASP A 122 12.29 11.15 -13.61
C ASP A 122 11.11 10.24 -13.97
N ASN A 123 10.57 10.44 -15.17
CA ASN A 123 9.42 9.75 -15.72
C ASN A 123 8.17 9.78 -14.83
N PHE A 124 7.91 10.89 -14.14
CA PHE A 124 6.83 10.99 -13.16
C PHE A 124 5.42 10.69 -13.74
N GLN A 125 5.23 10.77 -15.06
CA GLN A 125 3.99 10.30 -15.71
C GLN A 125 3.69 8.81 -15.49
N LEU A 126 4.71 8.00 -15.18
CA LEU A 126 4.60 6.56 -14.92
C LEU A 126 4.35 6.26 -13.44
N ALA A 127 4.46 7.26 -12.54
CA ALA A 127 4.05 7.09 -11.17
C ALA A 127 2.52 6.90 -11.12
N ASP A 128 2.07 5.84 -10.45
CA ASP A 128 0.66 5.56 -10.20
C ASP A 128 0.11 6.51 -9.12
N CYS A 129 -0.03 7.79 -9.51
CA CYS A 129 -0.50 8.89 -8.67
C CYS A 129 -1.72 9.54 -9.30
N ASN A 130 -2.78 9.72 -8.51
CA ASN A 130 -4.04 10.32 -8.94
C ASN A 130 -4.10 11.85 -8.76
N VAL A 131 -3.12 12.45 -8.08
CA VAL A 131 -3.05 13.90 -7.75
C VAL A 131 -1.73 14.53 -8.21
N ARG A 132 -1.28 14.20 -9.42
CA ARG A 132 0.05 14.54 -9.93
C ARG A 132 0.35 16.05 -9.87
N ARG A 133 -0.55 16.91 -10.38
CA ARG A 133 -0.30 18.36 -10.42
C ARG A 133 -0.33 18.99 -9.04
N GLU A 134 -1.27 18.57 -8.20
CA GLU A 134 -1.38 19.05 -6.83
C GLU A 134 -0.15 18.65 -6.02
N LEU A 135 0.35 17.43 -6.19
CA LEU A 135 1.57 16.96 -5.54
C LEU A 135 2.79 17.78 -5.95
N ILE A 136 2.97 18.04 -7.25
CA ILE A 136 4.05 18.91 -7.74
C ILE A 136 3.95 20.31 -7.12
N ASN A 137 2.74 20.88 -7.04
CA ASN A 137 2.53 22.17 -6.38
C ASN A 137 2.94 22.14 -4.91
N ILE A 138 2.62 21.08 -4.18
CA ILE A 138 3.00 20.94 -2.77
C ILE A 138 4.52 20.84 -2.61
N PHE A 139 5.20 20.11 -3.49
CA PHE A 139 6.66 20.02 -3.46
C PHE A 139 7.34 21.38 -3.68
N SER A 140 6.71 22.31 -4.39
CA SER A 140 7.23 23.68 -4.58
C SER A 140 7.17 24.55 -3.32
N MET A 141 6.54 24.08 -2.24
CA MET A 141 6.27 24.84 -1.02
C MET A 141 7.20 24.48 0.15
N HIS A 142 8.29 23.75 -0.08
CA HIS A 142 9.23 23.33 0.97
C HIS A 142 9.97 24.51 1.65
N GLY A 143 10.15 25.64 0.95
CA GLY A 143 10.65 26.89 1.53
C GLY A 143 12.15 26.94 1.83
N ASN A 144 12.91 25.87 1.54
CA ASN A 144 14.35 25.82 1.75
C ASN A 144 15.12 26.37 0.53
N GLN A 145 16.08 27.26 0.74
CA GLN A 145 16.80 27.91 -0.36
C GLN A 145 17.87 27.04 -1.02
N SER A 146 18.33 25.99 -0.32
CA SER A 146 19.37 25.06 -0.78
C SER A 146 18.80 23.80 -1.40
N LEU A 147 17.47 23.62 -1.39
CA LEU A 147 16.81 22.43 -1.92
C LEU A 147 16.11 22.72 -3.24
N HIS A 148 16.47 21.96 -4.27
CA HIS A 148 15.89 22.08 -5.60
C HIS A 148 15.27 20.75 -6.03
N VAL A 149 13.96 20.73 -6.23
CA VAL A 149 13.25 19.54 -6.71
C VAL A 149 13.03 19.64 -8.22
N ILE A 150 13.39 18.61 -8.97
CA ILE A 150 13.24 18.56 -10.42
C ILE A 150 12.30 17.41 -10.80
N PHE A 151 11.13 17.74 -11.36
CA PHE A 151 10.22 16.75 -11.96
C PHE A 151 10.46 16.67 -13.46
N ILE A 152 10.82 15.50 -13.96
CA ILE A 152 10.89 15.23 -15.39
C ILE A 152 9.66 14.40 -15.78
N THR A 153 8.83 14.95 -16.66
CA THR A 153 7.55 14.32 -17.00
C THR A 153 7.15 14.53 -18.46
N GLN A 154 6.27 13.66 -18.94
CA GLN A 154 5.44 13.95 -20.12
C GLN A 154 4.21 14.77 -19.73
N LYS A 155 3.45 15.22 -20.74
CA LYS A 155 2.29 16.09 -20.53
C LYS A 155 1.27 15.45 -19.60
N ILE A 156 1.05 16.06 -18.43
CA ILE A 156 0.11 15.55 -17.42
C ILE A 156 -1.32 15.95 -17.83
N ARG A 157 -2.14 14.97 -18.22
CA ARG A 157 -3.56 15.16 -18.59
C ARG A 157 -4.44 14.91 -17.37
N ASP A 158 -5.05 15.96 -16.82
CA ASP A 158 -6.05 15.83 -15.74
C ASP A 158 -7.42 16.39 -16.14
N LYS A 159 -8.49 15.76 -15.64
CA LYS A 159 -9.89 16.10 -15.94
C LYS A 159 -10.38 17.36 -15.22
N ARG A 160 -9.60 17.91 -14.29
CA ARG A 160 -9.95 19.05 -13.44
C ARG A 160 -8.71 19.90 -13.15
N SER A 161 -8.43 20.94 -13.94
CA SER A 161 -7.98 22.23 -13.40
C SER A 161 -7.59 23.24 -14.50
N SER A 162 -7.92 24.48 -14.17
CA SER A 162 -7.43 25.73 -14.74
C SER A 162 -5.95 25.94 -14.43
N THR A 163 -5.18 26.37 -15.43
CA THR A 163 -3.77 26.80 -15.31
C THR A 163 -3.66 28.00 -14.38
N THR A 164 -3.33 27.78 -13.11
CA THR A 164 -2.88 28.85 -12.19
C THR A 164 -1.36 28.87 -12.20
N HIS A 165 -0.79 30.06 -12.37
CA HIS A 165 0.66 30.26 -12.41
C HIS A 165 1.20 30.22 -10.96
N ASN A 166 2.13 29.30 -10.67
CA ASN A 166 2.76 29.20 -9.36
C ASN A 166 4.18 29.78 -9.45
N ASN A 167 4.43 30.90 -8.77
CA ASN A 167 5.71 31.62 -8.84
C ASN A 167 6.90 30.82 -8.27
N ASN A 168 6.65 29.76 -7.50
CA ASN A 168 7.69 28.88 -6.96
C ASN A 168 8.13 27.80 -7.96
N ILE A 169 7.49 27.70 -9.13
CA ILE A 169 7.73 26.65 -10.09
C ILE A 169 8.34 27.23 -11.35
N HIS A 170 9.58 26.85 -11.64
CA HIS A 170 10.17 27.05 -12.95
C HIS A 170 9.66 25.98 -13.92
N SER A 171 9.30 26.36 -15.14
CA SER A 171 8.77 25.43 -16.15
C SER A 171 9.61 25.45 -17.41
N ILE A 172 10.22 24.30 -17.73
CA ILE A 172 10.93 24.06 -18.99
C ILE A 172 10.03 23.21 -19.88
N ASN A 173 9.61 23.77 -21.01
CA ASN A 173 8.60 23.18 -21.88
C ASN A 173 9.22 22.60 -23.15
N ALA A 174 8.41 21.85 -23.91
CA ALA A 174 8.84 21.25 -25.17
C ALA A 174 9.52 22.23 -26.16
N SER A 175 9.06 23.48 -26.24
CA SER A 175 9.64 24.50 -27.12
C SER A 175 11.09 24.84 -26.76
N ASP A 176 11.48 24.75 -25.50
CA ASP A 176 12.83 25.07 -25.03
C ASP A 176 13.85 24.00 -25.46
N PHE A 177 13.38 22.78 -25.72
CA PHE A 177 14.18 21.64 -26.17
C PHE A 177 14.34 21.53 -27.68
N LEU A 178 13.56 22.29 -28.46
CA LEU A 178 13.67 22.29 -29.90
C LEU A 178 14.96 23.02 -30.32
N LEU A 179 15.72 22.37 -31.19
CA LEU A 179 16.87 23.00 -31.84
C LEU A 179 16.38 23.87 -32.99
N ASP A 180 17.03 25.01 -33.21
CA ASP A 180 16.90 25.79 -34.43
C ASP A 180 17.78 25.19 -35.55
N ALA A 181 17.76 25.80 -36.73
CA ALA A 181 18.57 25.35 -37.87
C ALA A 181 20.08 25.37 -37.54
N GLU A 182 20.56 26.39 -36.84
CA GLU A 182 21.96 26.49 -36.42
C GLU A 182 22.34 25.39 -35.42
N GLY A 183 21.50 25.15 -34.42
CA GLY A 183 21.70 24.09 -33.45
C GLY A 183 21.64 22.70 -34.05
N THR A 184 20.76 22.49 -35.03
CA THR A 184 20.71 21.27 -35.82
C THR A 184 22.03 21.07 -36.56
N ALA A 185 22.51 22.07 -37.30
CA ALA A 185 23.80 22.01 -38.00
C ALA A 185 24.98 21.73 -37.05
N ASN A 186 24.99 22.35 -35.88
CA ASN A 186 26.03 22.14 -34.87
C ASN A 186 26.05 20.71 -34.33
N LEU A 187 24.88 20.10 -34.12
CA LEU A 187 24.80 18.70 -33.70
C LEU A 187 25.39 17.76 -34.75
N PHE A 188 25.08 17.96 -36.04
CA PHE A 188 25.69 17.19 -37.13
C PHE A 188 27.21 17.39 -37.19
N ARG A 189 27.71 18.61 -36.99
CA ARG A 189 29.15 18.91 -36.96
C ARG A 189 29.88 18.19 -35.83
N ILE A 190 29.26 18.04 -34.66
CA ILE A 190 29.83 17.30 -33.53
C ILE A 190 30.04 15.82 -33.90
N GLU A 191 29.14 15.27 -34.69
CA GLU A 191 29.21 13.90 -35.23
C GLU A 191 30.09 13.80 -36.50
N GLY A 192 30.77 14.90 -36.88
CA GLY A 192 31.68 14.95 -38.02
C GLY A 192 31.01 15.13 -39.38
N ILE A 193 29.71 15.42 -39.42
CA ILE A 193 28.92 15.60 -40.65
C ILE A 193 28.77 17.09 -40.96
N ARG A 194 29.01 17.48 -42.22
CA ARG A 194 28.75 18.84 -42.71
C ARG A 194 27.61 18.82 -43.71
N LEU A 195 26.51 19.46 -43.36
CA LEU A 195 25.32 19.60 -44.20
C LEU A 195 25.51 20.75 -45.19
N THR A 196 24.99 20.59 -46.41
CA THR A 196 24.70 21.73 -47.30
C THR A 196 23.49 22.51 -46.79
N ASP A 197 23.28 23.73 -47.31
CA ASP A 197 22.12 24.56 -46.91
C ASP A 197 20.79 23.86 -47.25
N ASP A 198 20.70 23.21 -48.43
CA ASP A 198 19.53 22.44 -48.85
C ASP A 198 19.31 21.21 -47.96
N GLU A 199 20.37 20.49 -47.58
CA GLU A 199 20.26 19.34 -46.66
C GLU A 199 19.81 19.77 -45.27
N LEU A 200 20.36 20.88 -44.76
CA LEU A 200 19.98 21.43 -43.47
C LEU A 200 18.52 21.86 -43.45
N GLU A 201 18.05 22.55 -44.49
CA GLU A 201 16.65 22.98 -44.59
C GLU A 201 15.71 21.76 -44.60
N ASN A 202 16.02 20.73 -45.39
CA ASN A 202 15.18 19.54 -45.46
C ASN A 202 15.22 18.69 -44.17
N VAL A 203 16.38 18.56 -43.52
CA VAL A 203 16.48 17.91 -42.19
C VAL A 203 15.70 18.70 -41.15
N PHE A 204 15.81 20.03 -41.16
CA PHE A 204 15.13 20.89 -40.21
C PHE A 204 13.61 20.83 -40.41
N MET A 205 13.13 20.91 -41.64
CA MET A 205 11.71 20.77 -41.97
C MET A 205 11.17 19.41 -41.52
N SER A 206 11.86 18.31 -41.83
CA SER A 206 11.38 16.96 -41.48
C SER A 206 11.42 16.64 -39.98
N THR A 207 12.34 17.23 -39.23
CA THR A 207 12.53 16.95 -37.80
C THR A 207 11.91 18.00 -36.87
N GLY A 208 11.65 19.22 -37.36
CA GLY A 208 11.14 20.35 -36.57
C GLY A 208 12.02 20.74 -35.38
N GLY A 209 13.32 20.43 -35.41
CA GLY A 209 14.24 20.67 -34.30
C GLY A 209 14.20 19.61 -33.19
N TRP A 210 13.42 18.53 -33.35
CA TRP A 210 13.25 17.52 -32.31
C TRP A 210 14.45 16.57 -32.24
N ILE A 211 15.16 16.59 -31.10
CA ILE A 211 16.44 15.89 -30.93
C ILE A 211 16.40 14.39 -31.23
N SER A 212 15.33 13.66 -30.88
CA SER A 212 15.22 12.25 -31.25
C SER A 212 15.12 12.05 -32.76
N ALA A 213 14.32 12.83 -33.48
CA ALA A 213 14.27 12.74 -34.94
C ALA A 213 15.60 13.14 -35.58
N ILE A 214 16.27 14.17 -35.07
CA ILE A 214 17.60 14.56 -35.55
C ILE A 214 18.62 13.44 -35.31
N LYS A 215 18.64 12.82 -34.12
CA LYS A 215 19.50 11.66 -33.86
C LYS A 215 19.20 10.49 -34.79
N LEU A 216 17.92 10.21 -35.08
CA LEU A 216 17.55 9.18 -36.05
C LEU A 216 18.07 9.53 -37.45
N GLN A 217 18.04 10.80 -37.88
CA GLN A 217 18.66 11.25 -39.13
C GLN A 217 20.17 11.08 -39.15
N ILE A 218 20.86 11.44 -38.05
CA ILE A 218 22.31 11.27 -37.90
C ILE A 218 22.67 9.78 -38.03
N ILE A 219 21.97 8.90 -37.31
CA ILE A 219 22.20 7.46 -37.36
C ILE A 219 21.96 6.92 -38.77
N ASN A 220 20.88 7.37 -39.42
CA ASN A 220 20.57 6.99 -40.80
C ASN A 220 21.70 7.42 -41.75
N TYR A 221 22.11 8.69 -41.70
CA TYR A 221 23.16 9.25 -42.56
C TYR A 221 24.52 8.56 -42.35
N MET A 222 24.92 8.33 -41.09
CA MET A 222 26.18 7.64 -40.77
C MET A 222 26.24 6.21 -41.32
N ARG A 223 25.09 5.60 -41.62
CA ARG A 223 24.98 4.24 -42.15
C ARG A 223 24.74 4.19 -43.66
N SER A 224 23.82 4.98 -44.18
CA SER A 224 23.40 4.95 -45.60
C SER A 224 24.04 6.03 -46.48
N GLY A 225 24.64 7.06 -45.87
CA GLY A 225 25.11 8.25 -46.59
C GLY A 225 24.00 9.16 -47.12
N THR A 226 22.73 8.91 -46.76
CA THR A 226 21.56 9.65 -47.25
C THR A 226 20.64 10.07 -46.10
N PHE A 227 19.96 11.22 -46.25
CA PHE A 227 18.92 11.65 -45.33
C PHE A 227 17.56 11.09 -45.71
N ASN A 228 16.68 10.89 -44.73
CA ASN A 228 15.30 10.47 -44.97
C ASN A 228 14.34 11.59 -44.57
N PHE A 229 13.97 12.45 -45.51
CA PHE A 229 13.15 13.64 -45.24
C PHE A 229 11.67 13.38 -44.92
N THR A 230 11.32 12.18 -44.44
CA THR A 230 9.94 11.89 -44.00
C THR A 230 9.64 12.54 -42.66
N PHE A 231 8.44 13.10 -42.53
CA PHE A 231 7.89 13.61 -41.26
C PHE A 231 7.37 12.49 -40.32
N ASP A 232 7.40 11.24 -40.77
CA ASP A 232 6.87 10.09 -40.05
C ASP A 232 7.92 9.48 -39.11
N ILE A 233 7.67 9.62 -37.81
CA ILE A 233 8.52 9.10 -36.73
C ILE A 233 8.70 7.59 -36.85
N GLU A 234 7.65 6.85 -37.28
CA GLU A 234 7.75 5.41 -37.47
C GLU A 234 8.77 5.07 -38.55
N ARG A 235 8.79 5.82 -39.66
CA ARG A 235 9.78 5.65 -40.73
C ARG A 235 11.18 6.06 -40.29
N LEU A 236 11.32 7.05 -39.41
CA LEU A 236 12.63 7.42 -38.85
C LEU A 236 13.18 6.33 -37.93
N VAL A 237 12.36 5.79 -37.03
CA VAL A 237 12.73 4.64 -36.18
C VAL A 237 13.05 3.43 -37.04
N GLU A 238 12.25 3.19 -38.09
CA GLU A 238 12.45 2.09 -39.03
C GLU A 238 13.82 2.15 -39.71
N ASN A 239 14.18 3.29 -40.29
CA ASN A 239 15.42 3.39 -41.06
C ASN A 239 16.67 3.51 -40.19
N ALA A 240 16.58 4.25 -39.08
CA ALA A 240 17.73 4.45 -38.20
C ALA A 240 18.04 3.23 -37.35
N ILE A 241 17.00 2.61 -36.76
CA ILE A 241 17.15 1.51 -35.82
C ILE A 241 16.78 0.20 -36.51
N TRP A 242 15.50 0.01 -36.84
CA TRP A 242 14.94 -1.30 -37.21
C TRP A 242 15.68 -1.97 -38.38
N ASN A 243 15.85 -1.30 -39.50
CA ASN A 243 16.40 -1.89 -40.73
C ASN A 243 17.83 -2.39 -40.58
N ASN A 244 18.56 -1.86 -39.61
CA ASN A 244 19.97 -2.16 -39.36
C ASN A 244 20.18 -3.21 -38.26
N LEU A 245 19.12 -3.63 -37.57
CA LEU A 245 19.20 -4.69 -36.58
C LEU A 245 19.29 -6.06 -37.26
N SER A 246 20.12 -6.93 -36.69
CA SER A 246 20.14 -8.35 -37.04
C SER A 246 18.77 -9.00 -36.76
N ALA A 247 18.53 -10.18 -37.32
CA ALA A 247 17.29 -10.91 -37.05
C ALA A 247 17.10 -11.21 -35.55
N GLU A 248 18.19 -11.54 -34.85
CA GLU A 248 18.20 -11.84 -33.40
C GLU A 248 17.90 -10.59 -32.56
N GLU A 249 18.50 -9.45 -32.93
CA GLU A 249 18.28 -8.18 -32.24
C GLU A 249 16.85 -7.67 -32.43
N LYS A 250 16.28 -7.83 -33.63
CA LYS A 250 14.87 -7.53 -33.92
C LYS A 250 13.92 -8.36 -33.07
N ASP A 251 14.18 -9.66 -33.01
CA ASP A 251 13.37 -10.61 -32.23
C ASP A 251 13.39 -10.27 -30.74
N LEU A 252 14.58 -10.00 -30.18
CA LEU A 252 14.72 -9.56 -28.80
C LEU A 252 13.90 -8.31 -28.51
N LEU A 253 14.13 -7.21 -29.26
CA LEU A 253 13.50 -5.92 -28.97
C LEU A 253 11.98 -5.96 -29.15
N ILE A 254 11.46 -6.64 -30.17
CA ILE A 254 10.01 -6.86 -30.29
C ILE A 254 9.51 -7.63 -29.07
N SER A 255 10.17 -8.74 -28.72
CA SER A 255 9.72 -9.63 -27.64
C SER A 255 9.64 -8.88 -26.31
N VAL A 256 10.71 -8.17 -25.90
CA VAL A 256 10.71 -7.45 -24.61
C VAL A 256 9.81 -6.19 -24.60
N SER A 257 9.39 -5.68 -25.76
CA SER A 257 8.55 -4.47 -25.84
C SER A 257 7.16 -4.62 -25.19
N VAL A 258 6.69 -5.86 -24.99
CA VAL A 258 5.42 -6.16 -24.32
C VAL A 258 5.48 -5.93 -22.80
N MET A 259 6.68 -5.78 -22.25
CA MET A 259 6.94 -5.47 -20.84
C MET A 259 7.20 -3.96 -20.67
N GLU A 260 6.84 -3.37 -19.53
CA GLU A 260 7.18 -1.96 -19.22
C GLU A 260 8.69 -1.81 -18.96
N SER A 261 9.25 -2.78 -18.24
CA SER A 261 10.66 -2.89 -17.92
C SER A 261 11.03 -4.37 -17.70
N PHE A 262 12.31 -4.70 -17.78
CA PHE A 262 12.77 -6.09 -17.70
C PHE A 262 14.22 -6.18 -17.21
N THR A 263 14.56 -7.30 -16.58
CA THR A 263 15.93 -7.65 -16.21
C THR A 263 16.63 -8.43 -17.32
N ALA A 264 17.97 -8.55 -17.28
CA ALA A 264 18.70 -9.40 -18.24
C ALA A 264 18.24 -10.87 -18.24
N PRO A 265 17.99 -11.53 -17.09
CA PRO A 265 17.40 -12.88 -17.06
C PRO A 265 16.02 -12.95 -17.74
N GLN A 266 15.17 -11.95 -17.53
CA GLN A 266 13.86 -11.90 -18.19
C GLN A 266 14.01 -11.73 -19.71
N ALA A 267 14.95 -10.89 -20.17
CA ALA A 267 15.24 -10.74 -21.59
C ALA A 267 15.71 -12.06 -22.23
N ALA A 268 16.52 -12.86 -21.52
CA ALA A 268 16.94 -14.19 -21.97
C ALA A 268 15.73 -15.12 -22.16
N VAL A 269 14.82 -15.18 -21.18
CA VAL A 269 13.57 -15.96 -21.28
C VAL A 269 12.71 -15.49 -22.46
N MET A 270 12.67 -14.18 -22.74
CA MET A 270 11.90 -13.63 -23.86
C MET A 270 12.40 -14.06 -25.24
N ILE A 271 13.64 -14.54 -25.37
CA ILE A 271 14.19 -15.11 -26.61
C ILE A 271 14.43 -16.62 -26.52
N ASP A 272 13.92 -17.27 -25.47
CA ASP A 272 14.05 -18.72 -25.18
C ASP A 272 15.51 -19.18 -24.95
N TRP A 273 16.30 -18.35 -24.26
CA TRP A 273 17.68 -18.66 -23.88
C TRP A 273 17.82 -18.71 -22.36
N ASP A 274 18.75 -19.55 -21.87
CA ASP A 274 19.07 -19.62 -20.44
C ASP A 274 19.79 -18.36 -19.93
N VAL A 275 20.65 -17.79 -20.79
CA VAL A 275 21.46 -16.60 -20.51
C VAL A 275 21.44 -15.70 -21.72
N LEU A 276 21.30 -14.39 -21.51
CA LEU A 276 21.33 -13.40 -22.57
C LEU A 276 22.77 -13.35 -23.14
N PRO A 277 22.97 -13.55 -24.46
CA PRO A 277 24.31 -13.49 -25.03
C PRO A 277 24.92 -12.10 -24.94
N ASP A 278 26.24 -12.05 -24.76
CA ASP A 278 27.01 -10.81 -24.59
C ASP A 278 26.74 -9.78 -25.70
N SER A 279 26.54 -10.23 -26.95
CA SER A 279 26.23 -9.35 -28.09
C SER A 279 24.89 -8.63 -27.94
N LEU A 280 23.86 -9.33 -27.44
CA LEU A 280 22.53 -8.77 -27.21
C LEU A 280 22.51 -7.92 -25.95
N GLU A 281 23.28 -8.29 -24.91
CA GLU A 281 23.45 -7.43 -23.75
C GLU A 281 24.21 -6.14 -24.10
N GLU A 282 25.22 -6.22 -24.97
CA GLU A 282 25.91 -5.05 -25.51
C GLU A 282 24.97 -4.16 -26.32
N LEU A 283 24.05 -4.71 -27.12
CA LEU A 283 22.99 -3.94 -27.78
C LEU A 283 22.15 -3.16 -26.75
N LEU A 284 21.67 -3.82 -25.70
CA LEU A 284 20.85 -3.17 -24.67
C LEU A 284 21.62 -2.04 -23.96
N LYS A 285 22.93 -2.20 -23.75
CA LYS A 285 23.80 -1.21 -23.09
C LYS A 285 24.23 -0.06 -24.00
N THR A 286 24.40 -0.30 -25.29
CA THR A 286 24.95 0.69 -26.24
C THR A 286 23.87 1.49 -26.97
N ASN A 287 22.63 1.01 -26.99
CA ASN A 287 21.53 1.68 -27.67
C ASN A 287 21.08 2.95 -26.90
N ASP A 288 21.19 4.11 -27.55
CA ASP A 288 20.81 5.41 -27.00
C ASP A 288 19.32 5.52 -26.60
N PHE A 289 18.46 4.60 -27.05
CA PHE A 289 17.03 4.54 -26.74
C PHE A 289 16.67 3.44 -25.73
N ILE A 290 17.64 2.82 -25.08
CA ILE A 290 17.44 1.84 -24.00
C ILE A 290 18.19 2.36 -22.77
N GLN A 291 17.47 2.51 -21.66
CA GLN A 291 18.05 2.99 -20.42
C GLN A 291 18.27 1.81 -19.48
N TYR A 292 19.47 1.73 -18.92
CA TYR A 292 19.80 0.79 -17.86
C TYR A 292 19.80 1.51 -16.50
N HIS A 293 19.11 0.94 -15.52
CA HIS A 293 19.01 1.43 -14.15
C HIS A 293 19.84 0.52 -13.22
N PRO A 294 21.06 0.93 -12.82
CA PRO A 294 21.97 0.06 -12.09
C PRO A 294 21.44 -0.43 -10.74
N ASP A 295 20.77 0.44 -9.99
CA ASP A 295 20.30 0.13 -8.62
C ASP A 295 19.25 -0.98 -8.60
N ALA A 296 18.36 -1.00 -9.61
CA ALA A 296 17.32 -2.00 -9.76
C ALA A 296 17.74 -3.15 -10.68
N GLN A 297 18.86 -3.02 -11.41
CA GLN A 297 19.32 -3.93 -12.46
C GLN A 297 18.26 -4.19 -13.57
N ILE A 298 17.56 -3.13 -13.95
CA ILE A 298 16.44 -3.19 -14.90
C ILE A 298 16.73 -2.32 -16.13
N TYR A 299 16.25 -2.77 -17.29
CA TYR A 299 16.23 -2.03 -18.54
C TYR A 299 14.83 -1.47 -18.82
N SER A 300 14.76 -0.27 -19.41
CA SER A 300 13.54 0.27 -20.02
C SER A 300 13.79 0.76 -21.44
N ILE A 301 12.88 0.42 -22.35
CA ILE A 301 12.92 0.90 -23.72
C ILE A 301 12.21 2.25 -23.77
N HIS A 302 12.89 3.23 -24.35
CA HIS A 302 12.33 4.56 -24.54
C HIS A 302 11.01 4.50 -25.33
N SER A 303 9.98 5.24 -24.88
CA SER A 303 8.61 4.99 -25.34
C SER A 303 8.39 5.18 -26.84
N ILE A 304 9.17 6.01 -27.54
CA ILE A 304 9.12 6.12 -29.01
C ILE A 304 9.42 4.77 -29.67
N VAL A 305 10.53 4.15 -29.27
CA VAL A 305 10.97 2.88 -29.84
C VAL A 305 10.05 1.77 -29.37
N ARG A 306 9.64 1.77 -28.10
CA ARG A 306 8.68 0.79 -27.57
C ARG A 306 7.33 0.85 -28.31
N ASN A 307 6.78 2.04 -28.55
CA ASN A 307 5.53 2.20 -29.28
C ASN A 307 5.65 1.72 -30.73
N TYR A 308 6.76 2.02 -31.42
CA TYR A 308 7.03 1.49 -32.75
C TYR A 308 7.10 -0.05 -32.74
N LEU A 309 7.83 -0.63 -31.79
CA LEU A 309 7.97 -2.08 -31.62
C LEU A 309 6.62 -2.73 -31.29
N GLN A 310 5.79 -2.12 -30.45
CA GLN A 310 4.45 -2.59 -30.13
C GLN A 310 3.51 -2.49 -31.34
N ASN A 311 3.58 -1.42 -32.14
CA ASN A 311 2.83 -1.32 -33.39
C ASN A 311 3.25 -2.44 -34.38
N ARG A 312 4.57 -2.67 -34.53
CA ARG A 312 5.10 -3.81 -35.30
C ARG A 312 4.60 -5.15 -34.75
N PHE A 313 4.67 -5.35 -33.44
CA PHE A 313 4.18 -6.55 -32.77
C PHE A 313 2.69 -6.79 -33.04
N SER A 314 1.85 -5.75 -32.94
CA SER A 314 0.41 -5.86 -33.14
C SER A 314 -0.01 -6.02 -34.60
N ASN A 315 0.69 -5.39 -35.55
CA ASN A 315 0.21 -5.29 -36.94
C ASN A 315 1.02 -6.10 -37.96
N HIS A 316 2.26 -6.49 -37.64
CA HIS A 316 3.19 -7.09 -38.61
C HIS A 316 3.66 -8.49 -38.23
N CYS A 317 3.57 -8.88 -36.96
CA CYS A 317 3.85 -10.23 -36.53
C CYS A 317 2.66 -11.18 -36.78
N SER A 318 2.94 -12.47 -36.99
CA SER A 318 1.90 -13.48 -37.08
C SER A 318 1.21 -13.70 -35.72
N GLU A 319 -0.05 -14.13 -35.73
CA GLU A 319 -0.78 -14.48 -34.49
C GLU A 319 -0.12 -15.61 -33.69
N GLU A 320 0.64 -16.49 -34.36
CA GLU A 320 1.44 -17.53 -33.72
C GLU A 320 2.61 -16.93 -32.94
N TYR A 321 3.37 -16.03 -33.57
CA TYR A 321 4.48 -15.34 -32.91
C TYR A 321 4.00 -14.45 -31.75
N LYS A 322 2.87 -13.74 -31.93
CA LYS A 322 2.29 -12.93 -30.84
C LYS A 322 1.94 -13.78 -29.63
N ARG A 323 1.32 -14.94 -29.85
CA ARG A 323 1.02 -15.89 -28.78
C ARG A 323 2.29 -16.39 -28.10
N GLU A 324 3.32 -16.74 -28.86
CA GLU A 324 4.60 -17.20 -28.29
C GLU A 324 5.28 -16.13 -27.42
N VAL A 325 5.36 -14.89 -27.88
CA VAL A 325 5.94 -13.77 -27.11
C VAL A 325 5.16 -13.53 -25.82
N LEU A 326 3.83 -13.49 -25.88
CA LEU A 326 3.00 -13.30 -24.68
C LEU A 326 3.15 -14.49 -23.71
N TYR A 327 3.28 -15.71 -24.23
CA TYR A 327 3.54 -16.89 -23.41
C TYR A 327 4.91 -16.83 -22.72
N ARG A 328 5.97 -16.45 -23.44
CA ARG A 328 7.32 -16.21 -22.87
C ARG A 328 7.32 -15.10 -21.82
N ALA A 329 6.53 -14.04 -22.02
CA ALA A 329 6.34 -13.00 -21.00
C ALA A 329 5.69 -13.56 -19.72
N GLY A 330 4.69 -14.44 -19.87
CA GLY A 330 4.11 -15.18 -18.74
C GLY A 330 5.15 -15.99 -17.97
N LYS A 331 5.96 -16.80 -18.68
CA LYS A 331 7.07 -17.57 -18.08
C LYS A 331 8.09 -16.68 -17.37
N SER A 332 8.45 -15.55 -17.99
CA SER A 332 9.40 -14.57 -17.47
C SER A 332 8.95 -13.95 -16.14
N TYR A 333 7.67 -13.64 -15.97
CA TYR A 333 7.14 -13.19 -14.67
C TYR A 333 6.99 -14.33 -13.66
N ALA A 334 6.65 -15.54 -14.12
CA ALA A 334 6.51 -16.70 -13.24
C ALA A 334 7.86 -17.12 -12.62
N SER A 335 8.97 -17.00 -13.35
CA SER A 335 10.31 -17.37 -12.85
C SER A 335 10.81 -16.50 -11.68
N ILE A 336 10.29 -15.29 -11.54
CA ILE A 336 10.56 -14.36 -10.44
C ILE A 336 9.42 -14.28 -9.42
N SER A 337 8.54 -15.30 -9.40
CA SER A 337 7.40 -15.43 -8.50
C SER A 337 6.36 -14.31 -8.58
N GLN A 338 6.26 -13.59 -9.70
CA GLN A 338 5.22 -12.58 -9.92
C GLN A 338 4.00 -13.21 -10.61
N TYR A 339 3.37 -14.18 -9.95
CA TYR A 339 2.32 -15.02 -10.54
C TYR A 339 1.08 -14.25 -11.01
N CYS A 340 0.69 -13.16 -10.35
CA CYS A 340 -0.45 -12.35 -10.78
C CYS A 340 -0.19 -11.65 -12.11
N GLN A 341 1.05 -11.21 -12.37
CA GLN A 341 1.42 -10.62 -13.66
C GLN A 341 1.55 -11.71 -14.73
N ALA A 342 2.17 -12.84 -14.39
CA ALA A 342 2.24 -14.01 -15.27
C ALA A 342 0.84 -14.48 -15.71
N ALA A 343 -0.11 -14.56 -14.78
CA ALA A 343 -1.49 -14.95 -15.05
C ALA A 343 -2.15 -14.06 -16.12
N LYS A 344 -1.91 -12.74 -16.10
CA LYS A 344 -2.46 -11.83 -17.12
C LYS A 344 -1.92 -12.13 -18.51
N PHE A 345 -0.65 -12.51 -18.64
CA PHE A 345 -0.06 -12.86 -19.92
C PHE A 345 -0.56 -14.22 -20.43
N PHE A 346 -0.61 -15.24 -19.57
CA PHE A 346 -1.18 -16.54 -19.92
C PHE A 346 -2.67 -16.45 -20.27
N PHE A 347 -3.42 -15.58 -19.60
CA PHE A 347 -4.82 -15.32 -19.89
C PHE A 347 -5.02 -14.74 -21.30
N LYS A 348 -4.16 -13.80 -21.73
CA LYS A 348 -4.21 -13.22 -23.08
C LYS A 348 -4.02 -14.24 -24.20
N VAL A 349 -3.31 -15.34 -23.94
CA VAL A 349 -3.09 -16.43 -24.92
C VAL A 349 -4.04 -17.61 -24.73
N GLY A 350 -4.96 -17.53 -23.76
CA GLY A 350 -5.92 -18.59 -23.46
C GLY A 350 -5.32 -19.83 -22.79
N ASP A 351 -4.09 -19.76 -22.27
CA ASP A 351 -3.44 -20.88 -21.58
C ASP A 351 -3.82 -20.91 -20.09
N PHE A 352 -5.05 -21.32 -19.82
CA PHE A 352 -5.56 -21.49 -18.46
C PHE A 352 -4.82 -22.57 -17.68
N ASN A 353 -4.25 -23.57 -18.35
CA ASN A 353 -3.49 -24.64 -17.72
C ASN A 353 -2.19 -24.10 -17.11
N ALA A 354 -1.49 -23.21 -17.83
CA ALA A 354 -0.32 -22.53 -17.29
C ALA A 354 -0.66 -21.62 -16.11
N ILE A 355 -1.83 -20.94 -16.13
CA ILE A 355 -2.28 -20.15 -14.98
C ILE A 355 -2.48 -21.03 -13.75
N LEU A 356 -3.27 -22.08 -13.90
CA LEU A 356 -3.66 -22.93 -12.78
C LEU A 356 -2.52 -23.83 -12.27
N ALA A 357 -1.50 -24.09 -13.08
CA ALA A 357 -0.31 -24.83 -12.68
C ALA A 357 0.70 -23.99 -11.87
N MET A 358 0.53 -22.66 -11.80
CA MET A 358 1.42 -21.83 -10.97
C MET A 358 1.23 -22.14 -9.48
N PRO A 359 2.31 -22.03 -8.67
CA PRO A 359 2.28 -22.40 -7.25
C PRO A 359 1.65 -21.27 -6.41
N PHE A 360 0.38 -20.97 -6.67
CA PHE A 360 -0.41 -20.10 -5.82
C PHE A 360 -0.51 -20.70 -4.41
N SER A 361 -0.46 -19.82 -3.42
CA SER A 361 -0.62 -20.18 -2.01
C SER A 361 -1.24 -19.03 -1.26
N ARG A 362 -1.85 -19.32 -0.11
CA ARG A 362 -2.32 -18.29 0.82
C ARG A 362 -1.27 -17.23 1.16
N GLU A 363 -0.04 -17.65 1.48
CA GLU A 363 1.04 -16.71 1.81
C GLU A 363 1.37 -15.77 0.64
N TYR A 364 1.31 -16.28 -0.60
CA TYR A 364 1.45 -15.45 -1.78
C TYR A 364 0.31 -14.43 -1.87
N PHE A 365 -0.95 -14.86 -1.72
CA PHE A 365 -2.10 -13.95 -1.78
C PHE A 365 -2.12 -12.92 -0.64
N ASP A 366 -1.77 -13.32 0.59
CA ASP A 366 -1.64 -12.41 1.73
C ASP A 366 -0.63 -11.28 1.44
N ASN A 367 0.53 -11.63 0.87
CA ASN A 367 1.55 -10.64 0.49
C ASN A 367 1.18 -9.80 -0.73
N GLN A 368 0.23 -10.26 -1.55
CA GLN A 368 -0.28 -9.51 -2.72
C GLN A 368 -1.67 -8.91 -2.48
N LYS A 369 -2.20 -8.89 -1.24
CA LYS A 369 -3.57 -8.48 -0.95
C LYS A 369 -3.90 -7.06 -1.43
N GLU A 370 -2.97 -6.13 -1.32
CA GLU A 370 -3.15 -4.76 -1.83
C GLU A 370 -3.11 -4.66 -3.37
N LYS A 371 -2.49 -5.64 -4.03
CA LYS A 371 -2.46 -5.78 -5.50
C LYS A 371 -3.53 -6.73 -6.02
N TYR A 372 -4.38 -7.22 -5.13
CA TYR A 372 -5.47 -8.11 -5.47
C TYR A 372 -6.42 -7.40 -6.43
N GLN A 373 -6.77 -8.07 -7.53
CA GLN A 373 -7.70 -7.56 -8.55
C GLN A 373 -8.91 -8.49 -8.58
N PRO A 374 -9.96 -8.19 -7.78
CA PRO A 374 -11.17 -9.00 -7.70
C PRO A 374 -11.74 -9.35 -9.08
N GLU A 375 -11.78 -8.36 -9.96
CA GLU A 375 -12.38 -8.45 -11.29
C GLU A 375 -11.60 -9.42 -12.19
N PHE A 376 -10.28 -9.46 -12.07
CA PHE A 376 -9.45 -10.39 -12.84
C PHE A 376 -9.65 -11.84 -12.39
N ILE A 377 -9.79 -12.09 -11.08
CA ILE A 377 -10.04 -13.43 -10.58
C ILE A 377 -11.45 -13.91 -10.95
N GLU A 378 -12.45 -13.05 -10.85
CA GLU A 378 -13.80 -13.35 -11.33
C GLU A 378 -13.80 -13.68 -12.82
N LEU A 379 -13.11 -12.86 -13.62
CA LEU A 379 -12.95 -13.11 -15.05
C LEU A 379 -12.26 -14.45 -15.32
N LEU A 380 -11.17 -14.77 -14.60
CA LEU A 380 -10.47 -16.05 -14.72
C LEU A 380 -11.40 -17.24 -14.40
N ILE A 381 -12.17 -17.16 -13.30
CA ILE A 381 -13.09 -18.23 -12.89
C ILE A 381 -14.25 -18.37 -13.88
N ASN A 382 -14.64 -17.28 -14.54
CA ASN A 382 -15.75 -17.28 -15.48
C ASN A 382 -15.38 -17.73 -16.90
N GLU A 383 -14.21 -17.35 -17.39
CA GLU A 383 -13.76 -17.65 -18.75
C GLU A 383 -12.98 -18.98 -18.85
N CYS A 384 -12.39 -19.47 -17.75
CA CYS A 384 -11.67 -20.74 -17.76
C CYS A 384 -12.63 -21.92 -18.01
N PRO A 385 -12.36 -22.79 -19.00
CA PRO A 385 -13.13 -24.01 -19.20
C PRO A 385 -13.17 -24.88 -17.94
N GLU A 386 -14.36 -25.40 -17.59
CA GLU A 386 -14.57 -26.19 -16.38
C GLU A 386 -13.71 -27.45 -16.34
N ASP A 387 -13.47 -28.09 -17.50
CA ASP A 387 -12.67 -29.31 -17.61
C ASP A 387 -11.17 -29.06 -17.35
N ILE A 388 -10.67 -27.87 -17.71
CA ILE A 388 -9.30 -27.44 -17.37
C ILE A 388 -9.24 -27.14 -15.88
N MET A 389 -10.22 -26.41 -15.36
CA MET A 389 -10.25 -26.05 -13.94
C MET A 389 -10.27 -27.29 -13.03
N CYS A 390 -11.10 -28.28 -13.35
CA CYS A 390 -11.20 -29.53 -12.60
C CYS A 390 -9.92 -30.39 -12.61
N LYS A 391 -8.96 -30.13 -13.51
CA LYS A 391 -7.64 -30.78 -13.51
C LYS A 391 -6.68 -30.18 -12.46
N HIS A 392 -7.00 -29.01 -11.91
CA HIS A 392 -6.17 -28.27 -10.94
C HIS A 392 -6.91 -27.99 -9.61
N PRO A 393 -7.41 -29.03 -8.91
CA PRO A 393 -8.20 -28.86 -7.69
C PRO A 393 -7.43 -28.13 -6.57
N SER A 394 -6.10 -28.30 -6.50
CA SER A 394 -5.30 -27.62 -5.47
C SER A 394 -5.32 -26.10 -5.63
N THR A 395 -5.20 -25.60 -6.86
CA THR A 395 -5.26 -24.17 -7.15
C THR A 395 -6.67 -23.62 -6.98
N MET A 396 -7.70 -24.41 -7.32
CA MET A 396 -9.09 -24.05 -7.04
C MET A 396 -9.34 -23.86 -5.54
N LEU A 397 -8.74 -24.69 -4.68
CA LEU A 397 -8.84 -24.54 -3.22
C LEU A 397 -8.18 -23.24 -2.75
N GLU A 398 -6.99 -22.90 -3.25
CA GLU A 398 -6.30 -21.63 -2.92
C GLU A 398 -7.11 -20.41 -3.38
N LEU A 399 -7.65 -20.45 -4.60
CA LEU A 399 -8.57 -19.43 -5.11
C LEU A 399 -9.87 -19.36 -4.30
N GLY A 400 -10.38 -20.49 -3.81
CA GLY A 400 -11.59 -20.57 -3.00
C GLY A 400 -11.40 -19.92 -1.63
N TYR A 401 -10.30 -20.21 -0.93
CA TYR A 401 -9.96 -19.51 0.32
C TYR A 401 -9.83 -18.00 0.11
N MET A 402 -9.17 -17.60 -0.97
CA MET A 402 -8.91 -16.20 -1.26
C MET A 402 -10.20 -15.45 -1.62
N THR A 403 -11.03 -16.00 -2.51
CA THR A 403 -12.32 -15.39 -2.90
C THR A 403 -13.27 -15.28 -1.71
N LEU A 404 -13.31 -16.30 -0.84
CA LEU A 404 -14.05 -16.25 0.42
C LEU A 404 -13.53 -15.12 1.34
N ALA A 405 -12.21 -15.05 1.57
CA ALA A 405 -11.60 -14.03 2.42
C ALA A 405 -11.82 -12.60 1.91
N CYS A 406 -11.90 -12.42 0.58
CA CYS A 406 -12.16 -11.14 -0.07
C CYS A 406 -13.66 -10.81 -0.21
N GLY A 407 -14.57 -11.72 0.18
CA GLY A 407 -16.02 -11.51 0.11
C GLY A 407 -16.64 -11.71 -1.28
N GLN A 408 -15.94 -12.39 -2.20
CA GLN A 408 -16.46 -12.73 -3.54
C GLN A 408 -17.24 -14.04 -3.48
N TYR A 409 -18.39 -14.01 -2.81
CA TYR A 409 -19.17 -15.21 -2.50
C TYR A 409 -19.66 -15.95 -3.76
N GLU A 410 -20.04 -15.25 -4.83
CA GLU A 410 -20.47 -15.88 -6.09
C GLU A 410 -19.34 -16.71 -6.73
N ALA A 411 -18.13 -16.13 -6.78
CA ALA A 411 -16.94 -16.81 -7.30
C ALA A 411 -16.55 -18.01 -6.41
N TYR A 412 -16.63 -17.85 -5.08
CA TYR A 412 -16.40 -18.92 -4.12
C TYR A 412 -17.40 -20.08 -4.28
N GLU A 413 -18.68 -19.79 -4.41
CA GLU A 413 -19.73 -20.80 -4.60
C GLU A 413 -19.54 -21.57 -5.92
N LYS A 414 -19.19 -20.87 -7.00
CA LYS A 414 -18.85 -21.50 -8.28
C LYS A 414 -17.64 -22.44 -8.14
N LEU A 415 -16.58 -22.00 -7.47
CA LEU A 415 -15.42 -22.86 -7.18
C LEU A 415 -15.81 -24.09 -6.34
N CYS A 416 -16.71 -23.94 -5.37
CA CYS A 416 -17.20 -25.06 -4.58
C CYS A 416 -17.95 -26.10 -5.42
N LEU A 417 -18.81 -25.64 -6.34
CA LEU A 417 -19.54 -26.53 -7.26
C LEU A 417 -18.57 -27.28 -8.19
N LEU A 418 -17.56 -26.60 -8.72
CA LEU A 418 -16.57 -27.21 -9.59
C LEU A 418 -15.66 -28.19 -8.83
N LEU A 419 -15.24 -27.86 -7.60
CA LEU A 419 -14.45 -28.75 -6.75
C LEU A 419 -15.22 -30.02 -6.41
N GLN A 420 -16.51 -29.91 -6.09
CA GLN A 420 -17.37 -31.06 -5.87
C GLN A 420 -17.40 -32.00 -7.10
N ARG A 421 -17.55 -31.44 -8.31
CA ARG A 421 -17.49 -32.20 -9.57
C ARG A 421 -16.12 -32.83 -9.81
N ALA A 422 -15.04 -32.10 -9.52
CA ALA A 422 -13.68 -32.61 -9.66
C ALA A 422 -13.42 -33.80 -8.74
N ILE A 423 -13.94 -33.77 -7.50
CA ILE A 423 -13.84 -34.86 -6.52
C ILE A 423 -14.64 -36.10 -6.94
N GLU A 424 -15.77 -35.91 -7.63
CA GLU A 424 -16.61 -37.01 -8.13
C GLU A 424 -15.99 -37.74 -9.34
N ASN A 425 -15.03 -37.12 -10.03
CA ASN A 425 -14.37 -37.69 -11.20
C ASN A 425 -13.16 -38.58 -10.81
N ARG A 426 -13.13 -39.82 -11.30
CA ARG A 426 -12.25 -40.92 -10.79
C ARG A 426 -10.82 -40.93 -11.35
N SER A 427 -10.31 -39.82 -11.87
CA SER A 427 -8.99 -39.77 -12.53
C SER A 427 -7.79 -39.54 -11.58
N ILE A 428 -8.02 -39.36 -10.26
CA ILE A 428 -7.00 -39.05 -9.26
C ILE A 428 -6.74 -40.26 -8.34
N CYS A 429 -5.49 -40.44 -7.89
CA CYS A 429 -5.12 -41.45 -6.88
C CYS A 429 -6.00 -41.34 -5.61
N GLU A 430 -6.36 -42.47 -4.99
CA GLU A 430 -7.24 -42.49 -3.81
C GLU A 430 -6.73 -41.66 -2.62
N GLU A 431 -5.41 -41.59 -2.43
CA GLU A 431 -4.80 -40.82 -1.34
C GLU A 431 -4.87 -39.30 -1.61
N GLU A 432 -4.51 -38.87 -2.81
CA GLU A 432 -4.60 -37.46 -3.20
C GLU A 432 -6.06 -36.99 -3.27
N MET A 433 -6.97 -37.85 -3.73
CA MET A 433 -8.40 -37.59 -3.70
C MET A 433 -8.92 -37.41 -2.27
N ARG A 434 -8.48 -38.25 -1.32
CA ARG A 434 -8.83 -38.11 0.09
C ARG A 434 -8.33 -36.78 0.65
N ARG A 435 -7.09 -36.39 0.32
CA ARG A 435 -6.51 -35.12 0.74
C ARG A 435 -7.31 -33.94 0.19
N ILE A 436 -7.54 -33.88 -1.12
CA ILE A 436 -8.33 -32.81 -1.76
C ILE A 436 -9.73 -32.72 -1.15
N LYS A 437 -10.40 -33.87 -0.94
CA LYS A 437 -11.73 -33.90 -0.31
C LYS A 437 -11.69 -33.34 1.12
N GLY A 438 -10.69 -33.71 1.90
CA GLY A 438 -10.50 -33.18 3.25
C GLY A 438 -10.26 -31.67 3.26
N GLU A 439 -9.38 -31.18 2.38
CA GLU A 439 -9.10 -29.74 2.23
C GLU A 439 -10.32 -28.96 1.72
N PHE A 440 -11.12 -29.55 0.83
CA PHE A 440 -12.37 -28.97 0.36
C PHE A 440 -13.40 -28.83 1.47
N ILE A 441 -13.59 -29.88 2.29
CA ILE A 441 -14.49 -29.81 3.46
C ILE A 441 -14.00 -28.74 4.44
N LEU A 442 -12.67 -28.64 4.62
CA LEU A 442 -12.07 -27.63 5.49
C LEU A 442 -12.33 -26.21 4.95
N MET A 443 -12.12 -25.96 3.67
CA MET A 443 -12.44 -24.69 3.03
C MET A 443 -13.94 -24.37 3.16
N LYS A 444 -14.81 -25.36 2.90
CA LYS A 444 -16.26 -25.22 3.01
C LYS A 444 -16.71 -24.86 4.42
N SER A 445 -16.06 -25.42 5.45
CA SER A 445 -16.32 -25.08 6.85
C SER A 445 -16.07 -23.60 7.15
N MET A 446 -15.12 -22.97 6.45
CA MET A 446 -14.87 -21.53 6.58
C MET A 446 -15.99 -20.70 5.94
N GLY A 447 -16.78 -21.25 5.00
CA GLY A 447 -17.96 -20.61 4.43
C GLY A 447 -19.14 -20.48 5.42
N ASP A 448 -19.08 -21.15 6.56
CA ASP A 448 -19.95 -20.90 7.72
C ASP A 448 -19.36 -19.83 8.66
N PHE A 449 -18.53 -18.94 8.09
CA PHE A 449 -17.82 -17.92 8.82
C PHE A 449 -18.72 -17.22 9.84
N ASN A 450 -18.12 -17.15 11.02
CA ASN A 450 -18.59 -16.56 12.25
C ASN A 450 -19.58 -17.37 13.08
N ASP A 451 -20.11 -18.49 12.57
CA ASP A 451 -20.80 -19.51 13.34
C ASP A 451 -19.80 -20.59 13.80
N ILE A 452 -19.17 -20.39 14.96
CA ILE A 452 -18.09 -21.25 15.46
C ILE A 452 -18.52 -22.71 15.58
N SER A 453 -19.75 -22.97 16.04
CA SER A 453 -20.25 -24.34 16.17
C SER A 453 -20.25 -25.07 14.82
N LYS A 454 -20.77 -24.44 13.76
CA LYS A 454 -20.79 -25.02 12.41
C LYS A 454 -19.39 -25.17 11.82
N MET A 455 -18.55 -24.17 12.02
CA MET A 455 -17.15 -24.22 11.59
C MET A 455 -16.42 -25.42 12.22
N ILE A 456 -16.54 -25.60 13.54
CA ILE A 456 -15.94 -26.72 14.28
C ILE A 456 -16.49 -28.06 13.79
N GLU A 457 -17.80 -28.18 13.55
CA GLU A 457 -18.40 -29.41 13.02
C GLU A 457 -17.79 -29.79 11.66
N GLY A 458 -17.74 -28.84 10.72
CA GLY A 458 -17.11 -29.05 9.42
C GLY A 458 -15.63 -29.40 9.52
N GLN A 459 -14.89 -28.76 10.44
CA GLN A 459 -13.48 -29.03 10.70
C GLN A 459 -13.25 -30.42 11.30
N LYS A 460 -14.14 -30.90 12.19
CA LYS A 460 -14.09 -32.29 12.72
C LYS A 460 -14.25 -33.30 11.60
N ILE A 461 -15.19 -33.06 10.69
CA ILE A 461 -15.40 -33.92 9.51
C ILE A 461 -14.16 -33.88 8.61
N ALA A 462 -13.63 -32.69 8.33
CA ALA A 462 -12.41 -32.52 7.52
C ALA A 462 -11.22 -33.29 8.11
N PHE A 463 -10.99 -33.16 9.42
CA PHE A 463 -9.91 -33.87 10.12
C PHE A 463 -10.06 -35.39 10.02
N GLY A 464 -11.28 -35.91 10.19
CA GLY A 464 -11.57 -37.34 10.02
C GLY A 464 -11.28 -37.86 8.61
N VAL A 465 -11.50 -37.03 7.58
CA VAL A 465 -11.19 -37.38 6.18
C VAL A 465 -9.69 -37.25 5.88
N LEU A 466 -9.03 -36.19 6.35
CA LEU A 466 -7.61 -35.95 6.14
C LEU A 466 -6.73 -36.99 6.84
N GLY A 467 -7.14 -37.46 8.03
CA GLY A 467 -6.35 -38.37 8.85
C GLY A 467 -5.08 -37.74 9.45
N GLY A 468 -4.96 -36.41 9.39
CA GLY A 468 -3.78 -35.65 9.82
C GLY A 468 -3.97 -34.14 9.63
N SER A 469 -2.86 -33.39 9.69
CA SER A 469 -2.87 -31.94 9.46
C SER A 469 -3.15 -31.59 7.99
N SER A 470 -3.76 -30.44 7.77
CA SER A 470 -3.92 -29.88 6.43
C SER A 470 -2.55 -29.64 5.79
N GLY A 471 -2.40 -30.02 4.52
CA GLY A 471 -1.21 -29.74 3.73
C GLY A 471 -1.25 -28.35 3.09
N MET A 472 -2.40 -27.68 3.10
CA MET A 472 -2.58 -26.32 2.60
C MET A 472 -2.52 -25.27 3.73
N ILE A 473 -2.97 -25.62 4.93
CA ILE A 473 -2.88 -24.76 6.12
C ILE A 473 -1.58 -25.10 6.83
N LYS A 474 -0.53 -24.35 6.51
CA LYS A 474 0.74 -24.49 7.21
C LYS A 474 0.63 -23.86 8.60
N TYR A 475 0.99 -24.64 9.61
CA TYR A 475 1.18 -24.18 10.98
C TYR A 475 2.21 -23.05 11.01
N GLY A 476 1.97 -21.99 11.78
CA GLY A 476 2.86 -20.82 11.82
C GLY A 476 2.49 -19.71 10.83
N THR A 477 2.06 -20.05 9.61
CA THR A 477 1.94 -19.09 8.50
C THR A 477 0.49 -18.73 8.15
N ALA A 478 -0.47 -19.62 8.39
CA ALA A 478 -1.88 -19.28 8.21
C ALA A 478 -2.34 -18.39 9.36
N SER A 479 -2.80 -17.18 9.05
CA SER A 479 -3.41 -16.31 10.07
C SER A 479 -4.81 -16.82 10.39
N TRP A 480 -4.96 -17.36 11.60
CA TRP A 480 -6.25 -17.34 12.28
C TRP A 480 -6.80 -15.89 12.24
N LEU A 481 -8.11 -15.72 12.03
CA LEU A 481 -8.83 -14.44 12.11
C LEU A 481 -8.61 -13.40 11.01
N PHE A 482 -8.06 -13.75 9.85
CA PHE A 482 -7.86 -12.76 8.78
C PHE A 482 -7.01 -11.54 9.24
N SER A 483 -6.10 -11.73 10.22
CA SER A 483 -5.32 -10.67 10.89
C SER A 483 -6.16 -9.61 11.59
N SER A 484 -7.37 -9.97 12.02
CA SER A 484 -8.11 -9.13 12.96
C SER A 484 -7.36 -9.04 14.30
N PRO A 485 -7.18 -7.83 14.86
CA PRO A 485 -6.61 -7.66 16.19
C PRO A 485 -7.59 -8.01 17.31
N SER A 486 -8.85 -8.31 16.97
CA SER A 486 -9.94 -8.64 17.88
C SER A 486 -10.73 -9.83 17.37
N SER A 487 -10.75 -10.90 18.16
CA SER A 487 -11.52 -12.11 17.87
C SER A 487 -12.98 -11.91 18.21
N LEU A 488 -13.27 -11.15 19.27
CA LEU A 488 -14.64 -10.85 19.69
C LEU A 488 -15.37 -10.03 18.64
N ASP A 489 -14.68 -9.11 17.95
CA ASP A 489 -15.29 -8.30 16.90
C ASP A 489 -15.88 -9.15 15.77
N MET A 490 -15.30 -10.32 15.51
CA MET A 490 -15.75 -11.20 14.43
C MET A 490 -16.72 -12.28 14.87
N PHE A 491 -16.53 -12.84 16.07
CA PHE A 491 -17.22 -14.06 16.49
C PHE A 491 -18.31 -13.87 17.53
N TRP A 492 -18.40 -12.71 18.20
CA TRP A 492 -19.54 -12.44 19.07
C TRP A 492 -20.75 -12.03 18.22
N ARG A 493 -21.75 -12.91 18.17
CA ARG A 493 -22.90 -12.79 17.25
C ARG A 493 -24.16 -12.25 17.89
N GLU A 494 -24.45 -12.69 19.11
CA GLU A 494 -25.73 -12.46 19.79
C GLU A 494 -25.51 -12.13 21.27
N PRO A 495 -26.29 -11.19 21.84
CA PRO A 495 -26.28 -10.91 23.27
C PRO A 495 -26.71 -12.12 24.10
N GLY A 496 -25.96 -12.42 25.16
CA GLY A 496 -26.17 -13.55 26.08
C GLY A 496 -25.43 -14.83 25.70
N GLU A 497 -24.81 -14.89 24.52
CA GLU A 497 -24.16 -16.10 23.99
C GLU A 497 -22.64 -16.09 24.10
N LEU A 498 -22.02 -15.05 24.68
CA LEU A 498 -20.55 -14.93 24.69
C LEU A 498 -19.88 -16.08 25.44
N GLU A 499 -20.42 -16.50 26.60
CA GLU A 499 -19.86 -17.63 27.36
C GLU A 499 -19.97 -18.97 26.61
N ASN A 500 -21.06 -19.17 25.88
CA ASN A 500 -21.25 -20.35 25.03
C ASN A 500 -20.20 -20.37 23.90
N ILE A 501 -19.99 -19.22 23.24
CA ILE A 501 -18.98 -19.06 22.18
C ILE A 501 -17.56 -19.34 22.72
N LEU A 502 -17.22 -18.79 23.89
CA LEU A 502 -15.91 -19.05 24.53
C LEU A 502 -15.75 -20.55 24.83
N GLY A 503 -16.77 -21.19 25.40
CA GLY A 503 -16.75 -22.64 25.67
C GLY A 503 -16.56 -23.50 24.40
N GLN A 504 -17.24 -23.15 23.30
CA GLN A 504 -17.10 -23.87 22.02
C GLN A 504 -15.68 -23.78 21.47
N ILE A 505 -15.04 -22.61 21.55
CA ILE A 505 -13.65 -22.44 21.11
C ILE A 505 -12.70 -23.29 21.95
N ASP A 506 -12.97 -23.41 23.25
CA ASP A 506 -12.16 -24.20 24.17
C ASP A 506 -12.21 -25.69 23.83
N GLU A 507 -13.40 -26.19 23.53
CA GLU A 507 -13.59 -27.55 23.03
C GLU A 507 -12.90 -27.76 21.67
N GLY A 508 -12.82 -26.72 20.84
CA GLY A 508 -12.15 -26.72 19.54
C GLY A 508 -10.62 -26.66 19.60
N GLU A 509 -10.01 -26.27 20.73
CA GLU A 509 -8.56 -25.98 20.80
C GLU A 509 -7.69 -27.16 20.34
N VAL A 510 -8.00 -28.38 20.80
CA VAL A 510 -7.25 -29.59 20.45
C VAL A 510 -7.37 -29.89 18.95
N LEU A 511 -8.55 -29.64 18.38
CA LEU A 511 -8.81 -29.83 16.95
C LEU A 511 -8.02 -28.84 16.10
N TYR A 512 -8.01 -27.55 16.46
CA TYR A 512 -7.26 -26.52 15.73
C TYR A 512 -5.77 -26.84 15.67
N ARG A 513 -5.21 -27.34 16.79
CA ARG A 513 -3.83 -27.80 16.86
C ARG A 513 -3.59 -29.00 15.96
N SER A 514 -4.52 -29.94 15.94
CA SER A 514 -4.41 -31.20 15.18
C SER A 514 -4.54 -31.01 13.66
N ILE A 515 -5.35 -30.05 13.21
CA ILE A 515 -5.51 -29.70 11.79
C ILE A 515 -4.36 -28.80 11.29
N GLY A 516 -3.60 -28.17 12.19
CA GLY A 516 -2.49 -27.27 11.83
C GLY A 516 -2.89 -25.80 11.68
N ILE A 517 -4.10 -25.42 12.10
CA ILE A 517 -4.67 -24.07 11.91
C ILE A 517 -4.06 -23.05 12.86
N GLN A 518 -3.92 -23.36 14.15
CA GLN A 518 -3.14 -22.64 15.18
C GLN A 518 -3.33 -23.31 16.57
N GLY A 519 -2.47 -22.99 17.54
CA GLY A 519 -2.45 -23.56 18.90
C GLY A 519 -3.20 -22.76 19.98
N VAL A 520 -2.69 -22.76 21.22
CA VAL A 520 -3.31 -22.18 22.44
C VAL A 520 -3.45 -20.64 22.42
N GLY A 521 -2.62 -19.97 21.59
CA GLY A 521 -2.49 -18.52 21.55
C GLY A 521 -3.79 -17.78 21.26
N PRO A 522 -4.46 -18.02 20.12
CA PRO A 522 -5.71 -17.35 19.77
C PRO A 522 -6.84 -17.51 20.77
N VAL A 523 -7.01 -18.72 21.33
CA VAL A 523 -8.02 -19.00 22.34
C VAL A 523 -7.76 -18.18 23.60
N SER A 524 -6.49 -18.08 24.00
CA SER A 524 -6.08 -17.28 25.16
C SER A 524 -6.29 -15.78 24.92
N ILE A 525 -6.00 -15.27 23.71
CA ILE A 525 -6.25 -13.87 23.34
C ILE A 525 -7.75 -13.53 23.36
N MET A 526 -8.61 -14.38 22.79
CA MET A 526 -10.05 -14.11 22.77
C MET A 526 -10.64 -14.07 24.19
N ARG A 527 -10.20 -14.97 25.08
CA ARG A 527 -10.57 -14.90 26.49
C ARG A 527 -10.01 -13.66 27.18
N ALA A 528 -8.76 -13.30 26.93
CA ALA A 528 -8.15 -12.10 27.50
C ALA A 528 -8.96 -10.86 27.11
N GLU A 529 -9.38 -10.79 25.84
CA GLU A 529 -10.25 -9.73 25.35
C GLU A 529 -11.59 -9.71 26.07
N ALA A 530 -12.25 -10.86 26.26
CA ALA A 530 -13.52 -10.95 27.00
C ALA A 530 -13.39 -10.47 28.46
N MET A 531 -12.32 -10.86 29.16
CA MET A 531 -12.03 -10.39 30.52
C MET A 531 -11.78 -8.88 30.56
N LEU A 532 -11.04 -8.37 29.58
CA LEU A 532 -10.81 -6.94 29.45
C LEU A 532 -12.11 -6.16 29.20
N MET A 533 -13.04 -6.69 28.39
CA MET A 533 -14.34 -6.05 28.16
C MET A 533 -15.18 -5.95 29.44
N ARG A 534 -14.98 -6.85 30.39
CA ARG A 534 -15.63 -6.86 31.72
C ARG A 534 -14.98 -5.90 32.71
N GLY A 535 -13.76 -5.45 32.43
CA GLY A 535 -12.93 -4.68 33.36
C GLY A 535 -12.15 -5.53 34.36
N GLU A 536 -11.93 -6.81 34.03
CA GLU A 536 -11.15 -7.80 34.78
C GLU A 536 -9.70 -7.83 34.24
N GLU A 537 -8.98 -6.73 34.49
CA GLU A 537 -7.66 -6.44 33.91
C GLU A 537 -6.57 -7.45 34.30
N ASP A 538 -6.61 -7.98 35.52
CA ASP A 538 -5.60 -8.91 36.04
C ASP A 538 -5.69 -10.28 35.34
N GLU A 539 -6.91 -10.82 35.19
CA GLU A 539 -7.15 -12.06 34.45
C GLU A 539 -6.82 -11.92 32.97
N ALA A 540 -7.15 -10.76 32.38
CA ALA A 540 -6.77 -10.45 31.00
C ALA A 540 -5.23 -10.45 30.84
N GLU A 541 -4.49 -9.83 31.75
CA GLU A 541 -3.01 -9.77 31.71
C GLU A 541 -2.39 -11.19 31.81
N ILE A 542 -2.91 -12.05 32.69
CA ILE A 542 -2.47 -13.45 32.83
C ILE A 542 -2.66 -14.21 31.51
N LEU A 543 -3.82 -14.08 30.88
CA LEU A 543 -4.14 -14.74 29.62
C LEU A 543 -3.29 -14.21 28.46
N CYS A 544 -2.97 -12.92 28.43
CA CYS A 544 -2.03 -12.34 27.47
C CYS A 544 -0.62 -12.92 27.62
N HIS A 545 -0.12 -13.08 28.85
CA HIS A 545 1.16 -13.74 29.09
C HIS A 545 1.16 -15.21 28.66
N LYS A 546 0.05 -15.94 28.92
CA LYS A 546 -0.13 -17.31 28.43
C LYS A 546 -0.07 -17.37 26.90
N ALA A 547 -0.76 -16.45 26.22
CA ALA A 547 -0.74 -16.35 24.76
C ALA A 547 0.68 -16.08 24.23
N LEU A 548 1.39 -15.10 24.81
CA LEU A 548 2.77 -14.80 24.44
C LEU A 548 3.72 -15.98 24.65
N TYR A 549 3.60 -16.68 25.77
CA TYR A 549 4.45 -17.85 26.04
C TYR A 549 4.23 -18.94 24.98
N SER A 550 2.98 -19.16 24.57
CA SER A 550 2.66 -20.12 23.50
C SER A 550 3.14 -19.67 22.11
N ALA A 551 3.20 -18.35 21.85
CA ALA A 551 3.59 -17.78 20.57
C ALA A 551 5.12 -17.68 20.37
N ARG A 552 5.89 -17.51 21.45
CA ARG A 552 7.37 -17.38 21.41
C ARG A 552 8.10 -18.61 20.89
N GLY A 553 7.51 -19.81 21.02
CA GLY A 553 8.09 -21.06 20.51
C GLY A 553 7.77 -21.37 19.04
N THR A 554 6.91 -20.56 18.39
CA THR A 554 6.23 -20.93 17.13
C THR A 554 6.24 -19.82 16.07
N SER A 555 6.96 -18.72 16.29
CA SER A 555 7.08 -17.57 15.36
C SER A 555 5.75 -16.90 14.97
N HIS A 556 4.70 -17.00 15.80
CA HIS A 556 3.39 -16.39 15.54
C HIS A 556 3.34 -14.90 15.90
N ILE A 557 3.92 -14.05 15.05
CA ILE A 557 4.01 -12.60 15.26
C ILE A 557 2.63 -11.95 15.44
N GLY A 558 1.60 -12.38 14.69
CA GLY A 558 0.24 -11.81 14.81
C GLY A 558 -0.36 -11.93 16.22
N ILE A 559 -0.12 -13.06 16.90
CA ILE A 559 -0.58 -13.26 18.29
C ILE A 559 0.19 -12.37 19.27
N CYS A 560 1.48 -12.16 19.02
CA CYS A 560 2.27 -11.19 19.79
C CYS A 560 1.70 -9.78 19.62
N ILE A 561 1.36 -9.36 18.40
CA ILE A 561 0.74 -8.06 18.13
C ILE A 561 -0.61 -7.92 18.87
N CYS A 562 -1.48 -8.94 18.84
CA CYS A 562 -2.73 -8.92 19.61
C CYS A 562 -2.49 -8.80 21.12
N ALA A 563 -1.52 -9.55 21.65
CA ALA A 563 -1.20 -9.49 23.08
C ALA A 563 -0.72 -8.09 23.48
N GLU A 564 0.14 -7.47 22.67
CA GLU A 564 0.61 -6.11 22.91
C GLU A 564 -0.52 -5.07 22.81
N LEU A 565 -1.49 -5.25 21.91
CA LEU A 565 -2.70 -4.41 21.90
C LEU A 565 -3.46 -4.53 23.23
N MET A 566 -3.64 -5.75 23.76
CA MET A 566 -4.30 -5.96 25.05
C MET A 566 -3.50 -5.33 26.20
N PHE A 567 -2.17 -5.49 26.24
CA PHE A 567 -1.33 -4.85 27.25
C PHE A 567 -1.44 -3.32 27.20
N ALA A 568 -1.46 -2.72 26.00
CA ALA A 568 -1.66 -1.29 25.85
C ALA A 568 -3.02 -0.84 26.43
N ARG A 569 -4.08 -1.60 26.16
CA ARG A 569 -5.44 -1.30 26.70
C ARG A 569 -5.54 -1.49 28.21
N ILE A 570 -4.90 -2.52 28.77
CA ILE A 570 -4.78 -2.74 30.22
C ILE A 570 -4.00 -1.59 30.86
N ALA A 571 -2.88 -1.18 30.27
CA ALA A 571 -2.09 -0.05 30.74
C ALA A 571 -2.87 1.26 30.71
N ILE A 572 -3.71 1.48 29.69
CA ILE A 572 -4.64 2.61 29.65
C ILE A 572 -5.61 2.57 30.81
N LEU A 573 -6.25 1.44 31.11
CA LEU A 573 -7.19 1.32 32.24
C LEU A 573 -6.53 1.62 33.59
N ARG A 574 -5.29 1.15 33.78
CA ARG A 574 -4.50 1.38 35.00
C ARG A 574 -3.85 2.77 35.08
N GLY A 575 -3.75 3.48 33.95
CA GLY A 575 -2.99 4.72 33.84
C GLY A 575 -1.47 4.51 33.94
N ASP A 576 -0.97 3.34 33.54
CA ASP A 576 0.46 2.99 33.57
C ASP A 576 1.14 3.41 32.26
N ALA A 577 1.77 4.58 32.26
CA ALA A 577 2.42 5.13 31.07
C ALA A 577 3.62 4.31 30.57
N ASN A 578 4.37 3.66 31.46
CA ASN A 578 5.58 2.93 31.09
C ASN A 578 5.21 1.62 30.39
N LYS A 579 4.26 0.85 30.94
CA LYS A 579 3.73 -0.34 30.27
C LYS A 579 3.05 0.01 28.95
N TYR A 580 2.31 1.12 28.90
CA TYR A 580 1.69 1.62 27.67
C TYR A 580 2.73 1.87 26.56
N LEU A 581 3.77 2.66 26.85
CA LEU A 581 4.82 2.98 25.87
C LEU A 581 5.57 1.72 25.43
N THR A 582 5.79 0.77 26.34
CA THR A 582 6.44 -0.51 26.04
C THR A 582 5.63 -1.31 25.04
N ALA A 583 4.32 -1.48 25.27
CA ALA A 583 3.43 -2.19 24.36
C ALA A 583 3.35 -1.53 22.97
N VAL A 584 3.20 -0.20 22.92
CA VAL A 584 3.19 0.56 21.65
C VAL A 584 4.50 0.40 20.88
N ASN A 585 5.65 0.46 21.57
CA ASN A 585 6.95 0.26 20.93
C ASN A 585 7.14 -1.17 20.42
N ASN A 586 6.66 -2.18 21.16
CA ASN A 586 6.70 -3.57 20.71
C ASN A 586 5.89 -3.77 19.42
N ILE A 587 4.69 -3.20 19.32
CA ILE A 587 3.87 -3.24 18.08
C ILE A 587 4.63 -2.58 16.91
N LYS A 588 5.24 -1.41 17.14
CA LYS A 588 6.06 -0.71 16.12
C LYS A 588 7.27 -1.54 15.67
N ASN A 589 7.94 -2.23 16.61
CA ASN A 589 9.07 -3.09 16.30
C ASN A 589 8.64 -4.29 15.45
N TYR A 590 7.55 -4.96 15.81
CA TYR A 590 6.98 -6.04 14.98
C TYR A 590 6.63 -5.57 13.57
N LYS A 591 6.07 -4.35 13.43
CA LYS A 591 5.81 -3.74 12.10
C LYS A 591 7.11 -3.56 11.30
N LYS A 592 8.17 -3.07 11.94
CA LYS A 592 9.46 -2.78 11.29
C LYS A 592 10.19 -4.06 10.86
N GLU A 593 10.18 -5.08 11.71
CA GLU A 593 10.89 -6.34 11.47
C GLU A 593 10.16 -7.27 10.49
N SER A 594 8.83 -7.16 10.37
CA SER A 594 8.06 -8.00 9.46
C SER A 594 8.36 -7.69 7.99
N THR A 595 8.61 -8.72 7.18
CA THR A 595 8.61 -8.64 5.72
C THR A 595 7.21 -8.84 5.13
N ASN A 596 6.29 -9.39 5.92
CA ASN A 596 4.92 -9.69 5.53
C ASN A 596 4.05 -8.42 5.69
N LEU A 597 3.55 -7.92 4.55
CA LEU A 597 2.74 -6.71 4.46
C LEU A 597 1.45 -6.80 5.28
N TYR A 598 0.86 -7.98 5.30
CA TYR A 598 -0.37 -8.25 6.01
C TYR A 598 -0.22 -8.16 7.55
N LEU A 599 0.93 -8.55 8.11
CA LEU A 599 1.26 -8.30 9.53
C LEU A 599 1.52 -6.83 9.84
N LYS A 600 2.03 -6.05 8.86
CA LYS A 600 2.20 -4.60 9.02
C LYS A 600 0.85 -3.90 9.11
N ASN A 601 -0.10 -4.30 8.27
CA ASN A 601 -1.46 -3.77 8.24
C ASN A 601 -2.20 -4.07 9.55
N MET A 602 -1.98 -5.25 10.14
CA MET A 602 -2.48 -5.59 11.48
C MET A 602 -1.92 -4.69 12.58
N ALA A 603 -0.60 -4.44 12.57
CA ALA A 603 0.05 -3.55 13.52
C ALA A 603 -0.49 -2.11 13.40
N ASP A 604 -0.69 -1.63 12.17
CA ASP A 604 -1.29 -0.32 11.90
C ASP A 604 -2.71 -0.21 12.42
N LEU A 605 -3.52 -1.25 12.27
CA LEU A 605 -4.87 -1.30 12.83
C LEU A 605 -4.82 -1.26 14.38
N CYS A 606 -3.89 -1.99 15.02
CA CYS A 606 -3.71 -1.97 16.47
C CYS A 606 -3.31 -0.57 16.99
N LEU A 607 -2.35 0.08 16.33
CA LEU A 607 -1.92 1.44 16.68
C LEU A 607 -3.07 2.43 16.52
N SER A 608 -3.87 2.27 15.46
CA SER A 608 -5.06 3.10 15.23
C SER A 608 -6.12 2.93 16.33
N VAL A 609 -6.39 1.70 16.77
CA VAL A 609 -7.27 1.42 17.91
C VAL A 609 -6.77 2.14 19.16
N ILE A 610 -5.47 2.05 19.45
CA ILE A 610 -4.85 2.68 20.63
C ILE A 610 -4.98 4.20 20.56
N SER A 611 -4.64 4.82 19.43
CA SER A 611 -4.73 6.27 19.22
C SER A 611 -6.17 6.77 19.41
N LEU A 612 -7.16 6.07 18.85
CA LEU A 612 -8.57 6.45 18.97
C LEU A 612 -9.15 6.25 20.37
N ILE A 613 -8.66 5.28 21.16
CA ILE A 613 -9.00 5.17 22.59
C ILE A 613 -8.50 6.40 23.36
N LEU A 614 -7.31 6.89 23.01
CA LEU A 614 -6.79 8.15 23.53
C LEU A 614 -7.45 9.36 22.85
N GLY A 615 -8.34 9.20 21.86
CA GLY A 615 -8.97 10.32 21.17
C GLY A 615 -7.96 11.28 20.53
N VAL A 616 -6.90 10.73 19.94
CA VAL A 616 -5.96 11.43 19.05
C VAL A 616 -5.99 10.77 17.68
N ASN A 617 -5.86 11.58 16.62
CA ASN A 617 -5.77 11.08 15.25
C ASN A 617 -4.32 10.73 14.88
N GLU A 618 -3.34 11.26 15.61
CA GLU A 618 -1.93 10.95 15.48
C GLU A 618 -1.69 9.44 15.68
N GLY A 619 -1.14 8.78 14.66
CA GLY A 619 -0.89 7.33 14.67
C GLY A 619 -2.03 6.46 14.12
N VAL A 620 -3.14 7.06 13.68
CA VAL A 620 -4.15 6.35 12.89
C VAL A 620 -3.66 6.15 11.46
N ALA A 621 -3.81 4.94 10.95
CA ALA A 621 -3.40 4.60 9.59
C ALA A 621 -4.25 5.34 8.55
N PRO A 622 -3.67 6.03 7.55
CA PRO A 622 -4.42 6.84 6.60
C PRO A 622 -5.49 6.07 5.82
N TRP A 623 -5.22 4.80 5.49
CA TRP A 623 -6.13 3.94 4.74
C TRP A 623 -7.44 3.62 5.49
N ILE A 624 -7.53 3.90 6.81
CA ILE A 624 -8.77 3.79 7.59
C ILE A 624 -9.75 4.92 7.25
N MET A 625 -9.33 6.00 6.60
CA MET A 625 -10.23 7.11 6.29
C MET A 625 -10.94 6.95 4.94
N ASP A 626 -10.68 5.86 4.20
CA ASP A 626 -11.29 5.58 2.90
C ASP A 626 -11.74 4.12 2.79
N ILE A 627 -13.02 3.90 2.45
CA ILE A 627 -13.62 2.56 2.42
C ILE A 627 -13.01 1.69 1.32
N GLU A 628 -12.65 2.26 0.17
CA GLU A 628 -12.02 1.50 -0.91
C GLU A 628 -10.62 1.05 -0.51
N SER A 629 -9.85 1.94 0.10
CA SER A 629 -8.53 1.64 0.66
C SER A 629 -8.60 0.58 1.76
N MET A 630 -9.57 0.65 2.67
CA MET A 630 -9.81 -0.41 3.66
C MET A 630 -10.02 -1.78 2.99
N LYS A 631 -10.86 -1.85 1.94
CA LYS A 631 -11.14 -3.12 1.24
C LYS A 631 -9.92 -3.65 0.48
N LYS A 632 -9.02 -2.79 0.02
CA LYS A 632 -7.73 -3.19 -0.58
C LYS A 632 -6.79 -3.76 0.47
N VAL A 633 -6.68 -3.12 1.63
CA VAL A 633 -5.75 -3.47 2.71
C VAL A 633 -6.22 -4.68 3.54
N LEU A 634 -7.51 -4.73 3.87
CA LEU A 634 -8.10 -5.72 4.78
C LEU A 634 -8.92 -6.77 4.04
N TYR A 635 -9.07 -7.94 4.67
CA TYR A 635 -10.03 -8.94 4.27
C TYR A 635 -11.44 -8.57 4.73
N ALA A 636 -12.45 -9.06 4.00
CA ALA A 636 -13.85 -8.69 4.21
C ALA A 636 -14.33 -8.86 5.68
N PRO A 637 -13.94 -9.93 6.42
CA PRO A 637 -14.31 -10.07 7.83
C PRO A 637 -13.81 -8.99 8.78
N VAL A 638 -12.74 -8.27 8.42
CA VAL A 638 -12.10 -7.26 9.29
C VAL A 638 -12.57 -5.84 8.95
N VAL A 639 -13.09 -5.63 7.73
CA VAL A 639 -13.58 -4.33 7.25
C VAL A 639 -14.60 -3.68 8.21
N PRO A 640 -15.59 -4.41 8.78
CA PRO A 640 -16.54 -3.81 9.72
C PRO A 640 -15.88 -3.16 10.93
N HIS A 641 -14.82 -3.77 11.47
CA HIS A 641 -14.08 -3.19 12.60
C HIS A 641 -13.37 -1.88 12.21
N ALA A 642 -12.71 -1.85 11.04
CA ALA A 642 -12.06 -0.63 10.55
C ALA A 642 -13.06 0.50 10.25
N GLN A 643 -14.25 0.18 9.76
CA GLN A 643 -15.32 1.17 9.55
C GLN A 643 -15.78 1.81 10.87
N ILE A 644 -15.85 1.03 11.97
CA ILE A 644 -16.14 1.57 13.31
C ILE A 644 -15.06 2.56 13.76
N LEU A 645 -13.79 2.30 13.44
CA LEU A 645 -12.71 3.25 13.71
C LEU A 645 -12.88 4.53 12.87
N TYR A 646 -13.25 4.40 11.60
CA TYR A 646 -13.52 5.57 10.76
C TYR A 646 -14.69 6.42 11.28
N MET A 647 -15.79 5.77 11.67
CA MET A 647 -16.92 6.44 12.30
C MET A 647 -16.52 7.20 13.57
N LYS A 648 -15.59 6.66 14.36
CA LYS A 648 -15.06 7.34 15.55
C LYS A 648 -14.32 8.63 15.18
N ILE A 649 -13.53 8.61 14.11
CA ILE A 649 -12.82 9.79 13.59
C ILE A 649 -13.83 10.85 13.15
N LEU A 650 -14.81 10.49 12.33
CA LEU A 650 -15.86 11.41 11.89
C LEU A 650 -16.62 12.05 13.05
N LEU A 651 -16.92 11.26 14.09
CA LEU A 651 -17.57 11.75 15.31
C LEU A 651 -16.67 12.75 16.07
N MET A 652 -15.37 12.50 16.16
CA MET A 652 -14.40 13.41 16.79
C MET A 652 -14.24 14.72 16.00
N GLU A 653 -14.27 14.64 14.68
CA GLU A 653 -14.19 15.78 13.75
C GLU A 653 -15.52 16.52 13.56
N ARG A 654 -16.60 16.04 14.18
CA ARG A 654 -17.96 16.59 14.06
C ARG A 654 -18.50 16.57 12.61
N ARG A 655 -18.04 15.62 11.79
CA ARG A 655 -18.54 15.37 10.43
C ARG A 655 -19.80 14.51 10.46
N TYR A 656 -20.86 14.99 11.12
CA TYR A 656 -22.04 14.18 11.44
C TYR A 656 -22.80 13.67 10.20
N ASN A 657 -22.93 14.48 9.15
CA ASN A 657 -23.65 14.06 7.93
C ASN A 657 -23.00 12.83 7.28
N GLU A 658 -21.67 12.82 7.19
CA GLU A 658 -20.92 11.70 6.65
C GLU A 658 -20.99 10.49 7.58
N PHE A 659 -20.85 10.72 8.90
CA PHE A 659 -21.05 9.66 9.91
C PHE A 659 -22.42 8.99 9.76
N TYR A 660 -23.51 9.76 9.61
CA TYR A 660 -24.85 9.20 9.41
C TYR A 660 -24.98 8.43 8.10
N GLY A 661 -24.37 8.92 7.01
CA GLY A 661 -24.32 8.22 5.73
C GLY A 661 -23.66 6.84 5.85
N ILE A 662 -22.47 6.78 6.49
CA ILE A 662 -21.74 5.53 6.69
C ILE A 662 -22.46 4.62 7.69
N SER A 663 -23.03 5.15 8.77
CA SER A 663 -23.79 4.37 9.75
C SER A 663 -25.04 3.72 9.15
N SER A 664 -25.74 4.42 8.25
CA SER A 664 -26.88 3.86 7.53
C SER A 664 -26.41 2.69 6.65
N PHE A 665 -25.42 2.95 5.79
CA PHE A 665 -24.84 1.91 4.92
C PHE A 665 -24.35 0.69 5.71
N PHE A 666 -23.66 0.92 6.84
CA PHE A 666 -23.20 -0.12 7.74
C PHE A 666 -24.35 -0.97 8.28
N SER A 667 -25.45 -0.32 8.69
CA SER A 667 -26.62 -1.01 9.23
C SER A 667 -27.34 -1.84 8.17
N ASP A 668 -27.44 -1.31 6.95
CA ASP A 668 -28.02 -2.01 5.81
C ASP A 668 -27.19 -3.23 5.37
N THR A 669 -25.87 -3.19 5.60
CA THR A 669 -24.91 -4.22 5.13
C THR A 669 -24.57 -5.30 6.17
N TYR A 670 -24.69 -5.01 7.47
CA TYR A 670 -24.21 -5.90 8.54
C TYR A 670 -25.19 -6.14 9.68
N ASN A 671 -26.29 -5.37 9.75
CA ASN A 671 -27.25 -5.43 10.87
C ASN A 671 -28.65 -5.89 10.43
N ASN A 672 -28.78 -6.47 9.24
CA ASN A 672 -30.04 -7.06 8.78
C ASN A 672 -30.27 -8.40 9.52
N GLU A 673 -31.46 -8.57 10.12
CA GLU A 673 -31.80 -9.77 10.91
C GLU A 673 -31.77 -11.07 10.09
N ASN A 674 -31.89 -10.97 8.77
CA ASN A 674 -31.86 -12.10 7.84
C ASN A 674 -30.46 -12.49 7.37
N GLU A 675 -29.41 -11.77 7.78
CA GLU A 675 -28.04 -12.08 7.37
C GLU A 675 -27.45 -13.27 8.12
N LYS A 676 -26.65 -14.06 7.40
CA LYS A 676 -25.94 -15.23 7.94
C LYS A 676 -24.81 -14.84 8.91
N ILE A 677 -24.12 -13.74 8.61
CA ILE A 677 -22.96 -13.23 9.35
C ILE A 677 -23.44 -12.10 10.26
N LYS A 678 -23.06 -12.15 11.53
CA LYS A 678 -23.54 -11.20 12.56
C LYS A 678 -22.41 -10.63 13.40
N TYR A 679 -22.31 -9.31 13.51
CA TYR A 679 -21.24 -8.62 14.24
C TYR A 679 -21.78 -7.84 15.44
N ALA A 680 -21.99 -8.49 16.60
CA ALA A 680 -22.60 -7.84 17.76
C ALA A 680 -21.73 -6.71 18.34
N MET A 681 -20.41 -6.88 18.35
CA MET A 681 -19.48 -5.87 18.85
C MET A 681 -19.54 -4.59 18.01
N THR A 682 -19.49 -4.70 16.68
CA THR A 682 -19.53 -3.53 15.80
C THR A 682 -20.89 -2.85 15.84
N LYS A 683 -21.98 -3.60 15.95
CA LYS A 683 -23.34 -3.08 16.20
C LYS A 683 -23.38 -2.27 17.50
N LEU A 684 -22.78 -2.77 18.58
CA LEU A 684 -22.68 -2.05 19.86
C LEU A 684 -21.91 -0.73 19.71
N TYR A 685 -20.77 -0.74 19.00
CA TYR A 685 -20.02 0.49 18.74
C TYR A 685 -20.81 1.50 17.89
N ASN A 686 -21.53 1.03 16.86
CA ASN A 686 -22.33 1.90 16.01
C ASN A 686 -23.45 2.60 16.80
N LEU A 687 -24.23 1.82 17.57
CA LEU A 687 -25.31 2.35 18.43
C LEU A 687 -24.77 3.36 19.45
N LYS A 688 -23.60 3.08 20.04
CA LYS A 688 -22.92 4.01 20.94
C LYS A 688 -22.59 5.33 20.24
N TYR A 689 -22.05 5.30 19.02
CA TYR A 689 -21.71 6.52 18.30
C TYR A 689 -22.94 7.28 17.81
N LEU A 690 -24.00 6.59 17.39
CA LEU A 690 -25.29 7.20 17.08
C LEU A 690 -25.89 7.91 18.29
N ALA A 691 -25.85 7.29 19.47
CA ALA A 691 -26.30 7.92 20.71
C ALA A 691 -25.54 9.22 21.00
N ILE A 692 -24.22 9.23 20.82
CA ILE A 692 -23.38 10.43 21.02
C ILE A 692 -23.66 11.49 19.96
N ALA A 693 -23.78 11.11 18.68
CA ALA A 693 -24.06 12.04 17.59
C ALA A 693 -25.41 12.74 17.78
N LYS A 694 -26.47 11.96 18.06
CA LYS A 694 -27.82 12.50 18.31
C LYS A 694 -27.89 13.37 19.54
N LEU A 695 -27.15 13.01 20.60
CA LEU A 695 -27.04 13.85 21.79
C LEU A 695 -26.39 15.21 21.45
N ASN A 696 -25.32 15.21 20.65
CA ASN A 696 -24.66 16.43 20.21
C ASN A 696 -25.55 17.30 19.29
N ASP A 697 -26.43 16.67 18.52
CA ASP A 697 -27.45 17.35 17.69
C ASP A 697 -28.66 17.87 18.49
N GLY A 698 -28.72 17.61 19.81
CA GLY A 698 -29.81 18.00 20.69
C GLY A 698 -31.04 17.07 20.69
N ASN A 699 -30.99 15.96 19.95
CA ASN A 699 -32.07 14.97 19.84
C ASN A 699 -32.00 13.94 20.97
N HIS A 700 -32.35 14.38 22.19
CA HIS A 700 -32.23 13.57 23.41
C HIS A 700 -33.03 12.25 23.39
N SER A 701 -34.23 12.24 22.78
CA SER A 701 -35.09 11.04 22.74
C SER A 701 -34.44 9.91 21.93
N GLU A 702 -34.06 10.19 20.67
CA GLU A 702 -33.38 9.22 19.81
C GLU A 702 -32.03 8.79 20.39
N ALA A 703 -31.28 9.73 20.97
CA ALA A 703 -30.02 9.42 21.65
C ALA A 703 -30.21 8.40 22.79
N GLN A 704 -31.29 8.55 23.57
CA GLN A 704 -31.63 7.64 24.65
C GLN A 704 -32.04 6.25 24.13
N GLU A 705 -32.79 6.18 23.03
CA GLU A 705 -33.19 4.92 22.39
C GLU A 705 -31.96 4.13 21.92
N TYR A 706 -31.03 4.78 21.22
CA TYR A 706 -29.78 4.15 20.79
C TYR A 706 -28.94 3.66 21.98
N LEU A 707 -28.85 4.43 23.06
CA LEU A 707 -28.16 3.97 24.27
C LEU A 707 -28.85 2.75 24.90
N ASN A 708 -30.18 2.76 24.99
CA ASN A 708 -30.93 1.64 25.57
C ASN A 708 -30.70 0.35 24.76
N HIS A 709 -30.67 0.44 23.42
CA HIS A 709 -30.32 -0.69 22.56
C HIS A 709 -28.87 -1.15 22.79
N ALA A 710 -27.93 -0.22 22.91
CA ALA A 710 -26.54 -0.55 23.21
C ALA A 710 -26.39 -1.25 24.57
N LEU A 711 -27.12 -0.81 25.60
CA LEU A 711 -27.14 -1.44 26.92
C LEU A 711 -27.74 -2.87 26.87
N ASN A 712 -28.81 -3.08 26.10
CA ASN A 712 -29.42 -4.40 25.93
C ASN A 712 -28.47 -5.40 25.28
N ILE A 713 -27.56 -4.94 24.41
CA ILE A 713 -26.51 -5.78 23.81
C ILE A 713 -25.37 -6.03 24.80
N ALA A 714 -24.90 -4.99 25.50
CA ALA A 714 -23.69 -5.05 26.32
C ALA A 714 -23.87 -5.76 27.67
N LEU A 715 -25.00 -5.55 28.35
CA LEU A 715 -25.20 -6.00 29.72
C LEU A 715 -25.25 -7.53 29.89
N PRO A 716 -25.96 -8.31 29.05
CA PRO A 716 -26.09 -9.77 29.24
C PRO A 716 -24.74 -10.50 29.29
N ASP A 717 -23.79 -10.11 28.43
CA ASP A 717 -22.47 -10.72 28.31
C ASP A 717 -21.36 -9.97 29.08
N LYS A 718 -21.74 -8.90 29.79
CA LYS A 718 -20.84 -8.02 30.53
C LYS A 718 -19.78 -7.32 29.66
N VAL A 719 -20.13 -6.99 28.41
CA VAL A 719 -19.24 -6.29 27.46
C VAL A 719 -19.31 -4.79 27.70
N TYR A 720 -18.74 -4.35 28.83
CA TYR A 720 -18.89 -2.98 29.34
C TYR A 720 -17.92 -1.98 28.72
N LEU A 721 -16.68 -2.41 28.45
CA LEU A 721 -15.60 -1.51 28.06
C LEU A 721 -15.91 -0.60 26.84
N PRO A 722 -16.59 -1.07 25.76
CA PRO A 722 -16.93 -0.21 24.63
C PRO A 722 -17.73 1.04 25.02
N LEU A 723 -18.69 0.89 25.94
CA LEU A 723 -19.48 2.00 26.49
C LEU A 723 -18.67 2.81 27.51
N ALA A 724 -17.91 2.14 28.37
CA ALA A 724 -17.05 2.76 29.38
C ALA A 724 -16.01 3.73 28.78
N GLN A 725 -15.50 3.45 27.58
CA GLN A 725 -14.56 4.32 26.85
C GLN A 725 -15.11 5.71 26.50
N GLN A 726 -16.44 5.89 26.47
CA GLN A 726 -17.08 7.17 26.18
C GLN A 726 -17.98 7.64 27.34
N ILE A 727 -17.64 7.24 28.57
CA ILE A 727 -18.49 7.49 29.75
C ILE A 727 -18.84 8.97 29.94
N ASN A 728 -17.90 9.88 29.67
CA ASN A 728 -18.11 11.32 29.85
C ASN A 728 -19.14 11.86 28.85
N SER A 729 -19.05 11.43 27.59
CA SER A 729 -20.00 11.82 26.53
C SER A 729 -21.39 11.22 26.73
N LEU A 730 -21.46 10.02 27.32
CA LEU A 730 -22.71 9.30 27.57
C LEU A 730 -23.35 9.64 28.92
N HIS A 731 -22.67 10.39 29.80
CA HIS A 731 -23.11 10.65 31.17
C HIS A 731 -24.58 11.14 31.28
N PRO A 732 -25.04 12.12 30.47
CA PRO A 732 -26.43 12.59 30.56
C PRO A 732 -27.46 11.50 30.25
N LEU A 733 -27.16 10.62 29.30
CA LEU A 733 -28.04 9.52 28.89
C LEU A 733 -28.01 8.35 29.90
N LEU A 734 -26.84 8.10 30.49
CA LEU A 734 -26.66 7.07 31.52
C LEU A 734 -27.40 7.41 32.81
N GLU A 735 -27.37 8.67 33.26
CA GLU A 735 -28.15 9.09 34.43
C GLU A 735 -29.66 8.92 34.20
N SER A 736 -30.14 9.23 32.98
CA SER A 736 -31.54 9.00 32.59
C SER A 736 -31.90 7.50 32.54
N ALA A 737 -31.00 6.64 32.07
CA ALA A 737 -31.20 5.20 31.98
C ALA A 737 -31.19 4.47 33.35
N LYS A 738 -30.62 5.10 34.38
CA LYS A 738 -30.38 4.48 35.69
C LYS A 738 -31.65 3.89 36.33
N ALA A 739 -32.81 4.53 36.13
CA ALA A 739 -34.08 4.04 36.66
C ALA A 739 -34.66 2.86 35.85
N SER A 740 -34.53 2.88 34.53
CA SER A 740 -35.16 1.91 33.61
C SER A 740 -34.36 0.62 33.39
N VAL A 741 -33.03 0.64 33.56
CA VAL A 741 -32.20 -0.56 33.35
C VAL A 741 -32.53 -1.66 34.36
N THR A 742 -32.73 -2.90 33.90
CA THR A 742 -33.08 -4.07 34.72
C THR A 742 -31.87 -4.61 35.50
N ASP A 743 -30.71 -4.79 34.83
CA ASP A 743 -29.46 -5.21 35.47
C ASP A 743 -28.77 -4.03 36.20
N LYS A 744 -29.23 -3.76 37.43
CA LYS A 744 -28.67 -2.70 38.28
C LYS A 744 -27.20 -2.97 38.66
N LYS A 745 -26.77 -4.23 38.74
CA LYS A 745 -25.40 -4.55 39.14
C LYS A 745 -24.46 -4.27 37.98
N GLY A 746 -24.70 -4.86 36.81
CA GLY A 746 -23.89 -4.63 35.61
C GLY A 746 -23.85 -3.16 35.21
N PHE A 747 -24.97 -2.44 35.36
CA PHE A 747 -24.97 -1.00 35.15
C PHE A 747 -24.01 -0.25 36.09
N ARG A 748 -23.96 -0.58 37.39
CA ARG A 748 -23.00 0.02 38.33
C ARG A 748 -21.55 -0.33 37.97
N ASP A 749 -21.31 -1.57 37.58
CA ASP A 749 -19.98 -2.06 37.20
C ASP A 749 -19.48 -1.35 35.93
N LEU A 750 -20.36 -1.13 34.95
CA LEU A 750 -20.11 -0.31 33.76
C LEU A 750 -19.70 1.12 34.12
N ILE A 751 -20.45 1.80 35.00
CA ILE A 751 -20.12 3.17 35.42
C ILE A 751 -18.76 3.21 36.14
N ALA A 752 -18.50 2.23 37.02
CA ALA A 752 -17.23 2.14 37.74
C ALA A 752 -16.05 1.92 36.79
N LEU A 753 -16.20 1.04 35.80
CA LEU A 753 -15.23 0.84 34.73
C LEU A 753 -15.00 2.11 33.91
N GLY A 754 -16.08 2.82 33.57
CA GLY A 754 -15.99 4.11 32.85
C GLY A 754 -15.15 5.14 33.60
N LYS A 755 -15.34 5.27 34.92
CA LYS A 755 -14.52 6.17 35.75
C LYS A 755 -13.03 5.78 35.76
N ARG A 756 -12.72 4.48 35.84
CA ARG A 756 -11.34 3.97 35.75
C ARG A 756 -10.73 4.31 34.38
N GLN A 757 -11.44 3.97 33.30
CA GLN A 757 -11.02 4.23 31.92
C GLN A 757 -10.75 5.73 31.68
N ALA A 758 -11.65 6.62 32.10
CA ALA A 758 -11.48 8.06 31.93
C ALA A 758 -10.26 8.60 32.69
N LYS A 759 -10.05 8.13 33.94
CA LYS A 759 -8.88 8.50 34.75
C LYS A 759 -7.58 8.00 34.11
N GLY A 760 -7.59 6.76 33.64
CA GLY A 760 -6.45 6.11 33.01
C GLY A 760 -6.04 6.80 31.70
N VAL A 761 -6.99 7.07 30.80
CA VAL A 761 -6.76 7.85 29.57
C VAL A 761 -6.15 9.23 29.89
N ALA A 762 -6.68 9.94 30.89
CA ALA A 762 -6.13 11.24 31.28
C ALA A 762 -4.68 11.14 31.79
N ALA A 763 -4.34 10.09 32.55
CA ALA A 763 -2.99 9.83 33.01
C ALA A 763 -2.02 9.53 31.86
N ILE A 764 -2.43 8.66 30.92
CA ILE A 764 -1.61 8.33 29.73
C ILE A 764 -1.40 9.56 28.86
N LYS A 765 -2.46 10.34 28.55
CA LYS A 765 -2.33 11.58 27.77
C LYS A 765 -1.33 12.55 28.38
N LYS A 766 -1.44 12.77 29.70
CA LYS A 766 -0.54 13.65 30.43
C LYS A 766 0.90 13.16 30.33
N ALA A 767 1.11 11.85 30.47
CA ALA A 767 2.44 11.25 30.37
C ALA A 767 3.00 11.32 28.94
N VAL A 768 2.22 11.00 27.91
CA VAL A 768 2.67 11.06 26.51
C VAL A 768 3.06 12.49 26.12
N LEU A 769 2.23 13.49 26.46
CA LEU A 769 2.57 14.92 26.30
C LEU A 769 3.85 15.30 27.07
N SER A 770 4.10 14.64 28.19
CA SER A 770 5.29 14.87 29.01
C SER A 770 6.56 14.25 28.39
N TYR A 771 6.43 13.21 27.57
CA TYR A 771 7.52 12.56 26.84
C TYR A 771 7.76 13.16 25.44
N SER A 772 6.74 13.74 24.81
CA SER A 772 6.85 14.42 23.50
C SER A 772 7.16 15.91 23.60
N SER A 773 7.25 16.47 24.81
CA SER A 773 7.61 17.87 25.01
C SER A 773 9.10 18.08 24.72
N PRO A 774 9.47 19.05 23.86
CA PRO A 774 10.87 19.44 23.68
C PRO A 774 11.46 20.10 24.93
N LEU A 775 10.60 20.44 25.90
CA LEU A 775 10.96 21.05 27.16
C LEU A 775 11.29 19.96 28.20
N THR A 776 12.45 20.12 28.82
CA THR A 776 12.84 19.36 30.00
C THR A 776 11.78 19.51 31.11
N PRO A 777 11.72 18.58 32.09
CA PRO A 777 10.79 18.70 33.21
C PRO A 777 10.86 20.07 33.91
N ARG A 778 12.06 20.68 33.96
CA ARG A 778 12.28 21.98 34.59
C ARG A 778 11.75 23.15 33.77
N GLU A 779 11.97 23.14 32.46
CA GLU A 779 11.42 24.14 31.55
C GLU A 779 9.88 24.08 31.48
N ARG A 780 9.29 22.90 31.72
CA ARG A 780 7.83 22.76 31.85
C ARG A 780 7.27 23.35 33.13
N GLU A 781 7.97 23.22 34.25
CA GLU A 781 7.57 23.90 35.50
C GLU A 781 7.59 25.42 35.32
N VAL A 782 8.63 25.94 34.65
CA VAL A 782 8.72 27.36 34.27
C VAL A 782 7.56 27.77 33.37
N ALA A 783 7.32 27.03 32.28
CA ALA A 783 6.25 27.33 31.33
C ALA A 783 4.84 27.24 31.95
N ALA A 784 4.62 26.30 32.88
CA ALA A 784 3.35 26.17 33.59
C ALA A 784 3.11 27.36 34.53
N LEU A 785 4.14 27.80 35.26
CA LEU A 785 4.03 28.98 36.13
C LEU A 785 3.89 30.28 35.31
N ALA A 786 4.55 30.38 34.16
CA ALA A 786 4.38 31.50 33.23
C ALA A 786 2.96 31.56 32.65
N ARG A 787 2.39 30.40 32.28
CA ARG A 787 0.99 30.29 31.84
C ARG A 787 0.01 30.75 32.92
N ASP A 788 0.31 30.45 34.18
CA ASP A 788 -0.49 30.88 35.34
C ASP A 788 -0.22 32.35 35.74
N ARG A 789 0.45 33.11 34.85
CA ARG A 789 0.75 34.56 34.93
C ARG A 789 1.70 34.99 36.05
N PHE A 790 2.52 34.09 36.56
CA PHE A 790 3.64 34.49 37.43
C PHE A 790 4.71 35.23 36.60
N SER A 791 5.29 36.29 37.18
CA SER A 791 6.42 37.02 36.60
C SER A 791 7.71 36.20 36.68
N ALA A 792 8.71 36.51 35.84
CA ALA A 792 9.99 35.80 35.83
C ALA A 792 10.65 35.74 37.23
N ARG A 793 10.55 36.83 38.00
CA ARG A 793 11.01 36.92 39.38
C ARG A 793 10.24 35.99 40.34
N GLU A 794 8.91 35.93 40.23
CA GLU A 794 8.10 35.04 41.07
C GLU A 794 8.29 33.55 40.74
N ILE A 795 8.55 33.25 39.46
CA ILE A 795 8.91 31.90 39.02
C ILE A 795 10.29 31.50 39.56
N ALA A 796 11.26 32.41 39.48
CA ALA A 796 12.61 32.23 39.99
C ALA A 796 12.61 31.96 41.50
N ASP A 797 11.86 32.75 42.26
CA ASP A 797 11.69 32.59 43.72
C ASP A 797 11.02 31.26 44.08
N LYS A 798 9.99 30.83 43.31
CA LYS A 798 9.31 29.54 43.53
C LYS A 798 10.16 28.33 43.19
N LEU A 799 10.99 28.44 42.17
CA LEU A 799 11.82 27.33 41.68
C LEU A 799 13.25 27.35 42.24
N TYR A 800 13.58 28.31 43.13
CA TYR A 800 14.90 28.51 43.72
C TYR A 800 16.02 28.61 42.67
N ILE A 801 15.76 29.35 41.58
CA ILE A 801 16.71 29.61 40.49
C ILE A 801 16.86 31.12 40.29
N SER A 802 17.85 31.57 39.49
CA SER A 802 18.01 32.99 39.20
C SER A 802 16.96 33.48 38.20
N GLU A 803 16.54 34.74 38.29
CA GLU A 803 15.59 35.36 37.34
C GLU A 803 16.10 35.31 35.89
N THR A 804 17.43 35.38 35.69
CA THR A 804 18.08 35.20 34.38
C THR A 804 18.08 33.77 33.85
N THR A 805 17.74 32.79 34.68
CA THR A 805 17.63 31.36 34.30
C THR A 805 16.21 30.95 33.91
N VAL A 806 15.21 31.76 34.30
CA VAL A 806 13.79 31.62 33.93
C VAL A 806 13.57 32.21 32.54
#